data_AF-A0A2I1GNZ3-F1
#
_entry.id   AF-A0A2I1GNZ3-F1
#
_cell.length_a   1.000
_cell.length_b   1.000
_cell.length_c   1.000
_cell.angle_alpha   90.00
_cell.angle_beta   90.00
_cell.angle_gamma   90.00
#
_symmetry.space_group_name_H-M   'P 1'
#
loop_
_entity.id
_entity.type
_entity.pdbx_description
1 polymer ?
#
loop_
_entity_poly.entity_id
_entity_poly.type
_entity_poly.pdbx_seq_one_letter_code
_entity_poly.pdbx_strand_id
1 'polypeptide(L)'
;MTLSENEWNLLFTPVIKLVKQICGLPRSYPTSALYHRYILGINNPWDQICANQITAFTYLINSNSLASRSIMIRCRAAQLRLAIHDNIFEHESGSLFLGHQEAKSNLSLHNIIIARKLNIIIQQDYINRSTWFINGGNMPIREIFITHRCLNLLRKIGTSNSYPLIYASQLILPSGHTMSWACYRFIAGLSAKGRIAKWFQLLTRWIKGISAQEMSKHSLFNFLSNILQPVSEDKRKHPYVIIKDKNNEVSIGFVKKRTHIKKNGEKIECLNIEICNIEICLDNPQKAIIQKQECPKMITINQHDALVLPIFIRLSTGATTHVDWYYIVESLNRAKNISENIDIQQLEKPPTINLNGDNLGLWINRWIEQDTLKQELTNIRHKLKSLKNIEYYTDGSLANRTISNDNLSHIIDNTTVDLGAAFYTNNELGEFSVYSCLSLWPSSTRAEIVAIFLALLTAPENSNVTIYTDSLGAINSINSAFNSTTRTWLKKTNNLIIIKIIMLIKEAAINLKLVKIKGHSGITGNEIADKLAKKGQCGNNLFKNNVDFINNIISYFPVFIDNPIEVNIRRFILKILATGEATEWSLLKNNQELCYGNVNQIDWKVTWLIFHYCKGFHCISMRLNYLWTFIAKLFHKILPLGSILAIRKPRLYKEMKCIMKGQGEVFIRKVLQNLLGVTAKSEKFQKFQQLALEVKVETLLTTKLQKDFKISLTEAQTLMANILIRFILAFKELIWKPRCEQVILWEKRRGISRTDKITSESKGKDNSNQPSESKVKDNSNKLSNKVKNLQTGKIDQLQRSVSLVKKSMDTFVRKYICEDWIPIKKKVDKVTLYISKKLLD
;
A
#
# COMPACT_ATOMS: atom_id res chain seq x y z
N MET A 1 -20.85 -4.80 5.81
CA MET A 1 -20.16 -3.79 6.66
C MET A 1 -18.67 -4.07 6.59
N THR A 2 -17.82 -3.05 6.53
CA THR A 2 -16.36 -3.20 6.65
C THR A 2 -15.88 -2.79 8.04
N LEU A 3 -14.72 -3.30 8.45
CA LEU A 3 -14.11 -3.04 9.76
C LEU A 3 -12.77 -2.33 9.56
N SER A 4 -12.48 -1.36 10.42
CA SER A 4 -11.18 -0.71 10.51
C SER A 4 -10.19 -1.56 11.33
N GLU A 5 -8.91 -1.20 11.20
CA GLU A 5 -7.79 -1.69 12.00
C GLU A 5 -8.07 -1.69 13.51
N ASN A 6 -8.62 -0.60 14.04
CA ASN A 6 -8.95 -0.48 15.46
C ASN A 6 -10.07 -1.44 15.87
N GLU A 7 -11.08 -1.64 15.01
CA GLU A 7 -12.15 -2.61 15.25
C GLU A 7 -11.61 -4.05 15.21
N TRP A 8 -10.66 -4.35 14.31
CA TRP A 8 -9.94 -5.64 14.29
C TRP A 8 -9.05 -5.86 15.52
N ASN A 9 -8.27 -4.86 15.93
CA ASN A 9 -7.40 -4.94 17.11
C ASN A 9 -8.19 -5.12 18.42
N LEU A 10 -9.38 -4.51 18.52
CA LEU A 10 -10.32 -4.76 19.62
C LEU A 10 -10.85 -6.20 19.57
N LEU A 11 -11.32 -6.69 18.42
CA LEU A 11 -11.80 -8.06 18.26
C LEU A 11 -10.73 -9.13 18.56
N PHE A 12 -9.47 -8.89 18.19
CA PHE A 12 -8.37 -9.85 18.42
C PHE A 12 -7.68 -9.72 19.79
N THR A 13 -8.00 -8.69 20.58
CA THR A 13 -7.44 -8.48 21.92
C THR A 13 -7.55 -9.70 22.86
N PRO A 14 -8.64 -10.50 22.88
CA PRO A 14 -8.70 -11.74 23.65
C PRO A 14 -7.67 -12.79 23.19
N VAL A 15 -7.47 -12.94 21.88
CA VAL A 15 -6.49 -13.87 21.31
C VAL A 15 -5.07 -13.42 21.65
N ILE A 16 -4.77 -12.13 21.56
CA ILE A 16 -3.45 -11.59 21.95
C ILE A 16 -3.19 -11.76 23.45
N LYS A 17 -4.22 -11.65 24.31
CA LYS A 17 -4.11 -11.99 25.75
C LYS A 17 -3.78 -13.48 25.94
N LEU A 18 -4.43 -14.38 25.20
CA LEU A 18 -4.16 -15.82 25.23
C LEU A 18 -2.75 -16.17 24.72
N VAL A 19 -2.30 -15.58 23.61
CA VAL A 19 -0.93 -15.76 23.09
C VAL A 19 0.12 -15.31 24.11
N LYS A 20 -0.07 -14.14 24.75
CA LYS A 20 0.82 -13.68 25.83
C LYS A 20 0.84 -14.69 26.99
N GLN A 21 -0.31 -15.24 27.40
CA GLN A 21 -0.41 -16.26 28.43
C GLN A 21 0.30 -17.58 28.06
N ILE A 22 0.08 -18.11 26.85
CA ILE A 22 0.73 -19.34 26.34
C ILE A 22 2.26 -19.15 26.24
N CYS A 23 2.71 -17.96 25.87
CA CYS A 23 4.14 -17.61 25.84
C CYS A 23 4.73 -17.29 27.23
N GLY A 24 3.92 -17.32 28.29
CA GLY A 24 4.33 -16.96 29.65
C GLY A 24 4.70 -15.48 29.84
N LEU A 25 4.26 -14.61 28.93
CA LEU A 25 4.54 -13.17 28.89
C LEU A 25 3.47 -12.38 29.68
N PRO A 26 3.82 -11.23 30.30
CA PRO A 26 2.84 -10.40 30.98
C PRO A 26 1.90 -9.70 29.98
N ARG A 27 0.72 -9.29 30.46
CA ARG A 27 -0.29 -8.56 29.63
C ARG A 27 0.29 -7.30 28.98
N SER A 28 1.21 -6.61 29.67
CA SER A 28 1.92 -5.40 29.24
C SER A 28 3.12 -5.64 28.31
N TYR A 29 3.38 -6.88 27.88
CA TYR A 29 4.36 -7.14 26.83
C TYR A 29 3.91 -6.46 25.52
N PRO A 30 4.79 -5.78 24.76
CA PRO A 30 4.39 -5.07 23.53
C PRO A 30 3.73 -6.00 22.51
N THR A 31 2.70 -5.52 21.80
CA THR A 31 2.01 -6.36 20.80
C THR A 31 2.79 -6.41 19.48
N SER A 32 3.39 -5.29 19.04
CA SER A 32 4.33 -5.26 17.91
C SER A 32 5.50 -6.23 18.07
N ALA A 33 6.01 -6.45 19.28
CA ALA A 33 7.02 -7.47 19.58
C ALA A 33 6.54 -8.93 19.34
N LEU A 34 5.23 -9.19 19.26
CA LEU A 34 4.68 -10.50 18.90
C LEU A 34 4.56 -10.67 17.38
N TYR A 35 4.16 -9.60 16.69
CA TYR A 35 4.06 -9.56 15.23
C TYR A 35 5.44 -9.46 14.55
N HIS A 36 6.44 -8.86 15.22
CA HIS A 36 7.82 -8.72 14.74
C HIS A 36 8.43 -10.07 14.33
N ARG A 37 8.69 -10.21 13.03
CA ARG A 37 9.08 -11.45 12.34
C ARG A 37 10.21 -12.23 13.02
N TYR A 38 11.22 -11.52 13.52
CA TYR A 38 12.42 -12.12 14.14
C TYR A 38 12.29 -12.45 15.64
N ILE A 39 11.22 -12.02 16.33
CA ILE A 39 11.02 -12.26 17.77
C ILE A 39 10.10 -13.47 17.97
N LEU A 40 8.82 -13.30 17.64
CA LEU A 40 7.81 -14.36 17.63
C LEU A 40 7.24 -14.53 16.21
N GLY A 41 6.81 -13.44 15.57
CA GLY A 41 6.35 -13.44 14.18
C GLY A 41 5.03 -14.17 14.00
N ILE A 42 4.04 -13.92 14.88
CA ILE A 42 2.66 -14.31 14.59
C ILE A 42 2.11 -13.39 13.48
N ASN A 43 1.24 -13.90 12.61
CA ASN A 43 0.61 -13.07 11.60
C ASN A 43 -0.38 -12.10 12.27
N ASN A 44 -0.25 -10.80 12.03
CA ASN A 44 -1.33 -9.85 12.33
C ASN A 44 -2.54 -10.17 11.42
N PRO A 45 -3.75 -10.39 11.96
CA PRO A 45 -4.94 -10.67 11.14
C PRO A 45 -5.31 -9.53 10.21
N TRP A 46 -5.11 -8.27 10.65
CA TRP A 46 -5.35 -7.08 9.83
C TRP A 46 -4.48 -7.13 8.57
N ASP A 47 -3.19 -7.40 8.71
CA ASP A 47 -2.27 -7.48 7.57
C ASP A 47 -2.71 -8.49 6.52
N GLN A 48 -3.11 -9.68 6.96
CA GLN A 48 -3.57 -10.73 6.06
C GLN A 48 -4.86 -10.32 5.37
N ILE A 49 -5.76 -9.62 6.05
CA ILE A 49 -7.02 -9.11 5.49
C ILE A 49 -6.75 -8.00 4.48
N CYS A 50 -5.96 -6.98 4.80
CA CYS A 50 -5.58 -5.91 3.88
C CYS A 50 -4.87 -6.45 2.63
N ALA A 51 -3.87 -7.32 2.82
CA ALA A 51 -3.13 -7.91 1.71
C ALA A 51 -4.05 -8.77 0.81
N ASN A 52 -4.98 -9.53 1.38
CA ASN A 52 -5.96 -10.31 0.61
C ASN A 52 -7.00 -9.42 -0.09
N GLN A 53 -7.55 -8.41 0.59
CA GLN A 53 -8.57 -7.50 0.05
C GLN A 53 -8.02 -6.70 -1.13
N ILE A 54 -6.86 -6.06 -0.99
CA ILE A 54 -6.25 -5.29 -2.09
C ILE A 54 -5.88 -6.23 -3.25
N THR A 55 -5.26 -7.39 -2.98
CA THR A 55 -4.93 -8.36 -4.04
C THR A 55 -6.17 -8.86 -4.80
N ALA A 56 -7.26 -9.14 -4.09
CA ALA A 56 -8.52 -9.54 -4.69
C ALA A 56 -9.17 -8.39 -5.48
N PHE A 57 -9.07 -7.15 -4.99
CA PHE A 57 -9.57 -5.96 -5.64
C PHE A 57 -8.83 -5.67 -6.96
N THR A 58 -7.49 -5.61 -6.94
CA THR A 58 -6.64 -5.43 -8.13
C THR A 58 -6.85 -6.55 -9.14
N TYR A 59 -7.11 -7.79 -8.69
CA TYR A 59 -7.53 -8.86 -9.60
C TYR A 59 -8.91 -8.60 -10.23
N LEU A 60 -9.90 -8.25 -9.41
CA LEU A 60 -11.28 -8.14 -9.89
C LEU A 60 -11.49 -6.97 -10.85
N ILE A 61 -10.91 -5.79 -10.59
CA ILE A 61 -11.03 -4.61 -11.49
C ILE A 61 -10.43 -4.83 -12.88
N ASN A 62 -9.50 -5.78 -13.02
CA ASN A 62 -8.91 -6.19 -14.30
C ASN A 62 -9.61 -7.42 -14.92
N SER A 63 -10.56 -8.05 -14.24
CA SER A 63 -11.27 -9.24 -14.72
C SER A 63 -12.55 -8.88 -15.48
N ASN A 64 -12.89 -9.64 -16.52
CA ASN A 64 -14.18 -9.49 -17.22
C ASN A 64 -15.27 -10.36 -16.57
N SER A 65 -15.56 -10.13 -15.28
CA SER A 65 -16.51 -10.92 -14.49
C SER A 65 -17.73 -10.11 -14.03
N LEU A 66 -18.85 -10.77 -13.71
CA LEU A 66 -20.01 -10.10 -13.08
C LEU A 66 -19.62 -9.43 -11.75
N ALA A 67 -18.69 -10.02 -11.00
CA ALA A 67 -18.12 -9.43 -9.80
C ALA A 67 -17.34 -8.14 -10.09
N SER A 68 -16.55 -8.10 -11.19
CA SER A 68 -15.89 -6.88 -11.68
C SER A 68 -16.90 -5.79 -12.03
N ARG A 69 -17.94 -6.12 -12.81
CA ARG A 69 -19.01 -5.16 -13.15
C ARG A 69 -19.66 -4.57 -11.90
N SER A 70 -19.96 -5.41 -10.89
CA SER A 70 -20.46 -4.93 -9.59
C SER A 70 -19.47 -4.02 -8.86
N ILE A 71 -18.16 -4.34 -8.90
CA ILE A 71 -17.11 -3.52 -8.28
C ILE A 71 -16.97 -2.17 -8.99
N MET A 72 -16.99 -2.12 -10.32
CA MET A 72 -16.93 -0.86 -11.07
C MET A 72 -18.14 0.03 -10.78
N ILE A 73 -19.35 -0.54 -10.74
CA ILE A 73 -20.57 0.18 -10.33
C ILE A 73 -20.43 0.72 -8.90
N ARG A 74 -19.86 -0.06 -7.97
CA ARG A 74 -19.59 0.39 -6.58
C ARG A 74 -18.54 1.50 -6.51
N CYS A 75 -17.50 1.48 -7.36
CA CYS A 75 -16.54 2.59 -7.46
C CYS A 75 -17.20 3.85 -8.02
N ARG A 76 -18.00 3.74 -9.08
CA ARG A 76 -18.73 4.87 -9.67
C ARG A 76 -19.76 5.46 -8.69
N ALA A 77 -20.48 4.61 -7.96
CA ALA A 77 -21.39 5.06 -6.90
C ALA A 77 -20.66 5.78 -5.75
N ALA A 78 -19.43 5.36 -5.39
CA ALA A 78 -18.61 6.07 -4.42
C ALA A 78 -18.12 7.43 -4.95
N GLN A 79 -17.70 7.49 -6.22
CA GLN A 79 -17.25 8.71 -6.88
C GLN A 79 -18.34 9.80 -6.82
N LEU A 80 -19.56 9.45 -7.24
CA LEU A 80 -20.73 10.33 -7.19
C LEU A 80 -21.09 10.74 -5.74
N ARG A 81 -21.09 9.80 -4.79
CA ARG A 81 -21.36 10.05 -3.36
C ARG A 81 -20.38 10.99 -2.68
N LEU A 82 -19.15 11.07 -3.19
CA LEU A 82 -18.09 11.93 -2.67
C LEU A 82 -17.92 13.22 -3.50
N ALA A 83 -18.72 13.40 -4.56
CA ALA A 83 -18.54 14.46 -5.57
C ALA A 83 -17.11 14.55 -6.14
N ILE A 84 -16.45 13.39 -6.28
CA ILE A 84 -15.15 13.29 -6.96
C ILE A 84 -15.42 13.42 -8.46
N HIS A 85 -14.71 14.33 -9.13
CA HIS A 85 -14.97 14.70 -10.53
C HIS A 85 -13.96 14.05 -11.50
N ASP A 86 -12.77 13.78 -10.99
CA ASP A 86 -11.61 13.12 -11.58
C ASP A 86 -11.59 11.61 -11.27
N ASN A 87 -10.54 10.90 -11.69
CA ASN A 87 -10.44 9.44 -11.53
C ASN A 87 -10.34 9.01 -10.05
N ILE A 88 -11.37 8.36 -9.50
CA ILE A 88 -11.41 7.87 -8.10
C ILE A 88 -10.24 6.97 -7.69
N PHE A 89 -9.61 6.25 -8.63
CA PHE A 89 -8.44 5.41 -8.33
C PHE A 89 -7.15 6.23 -8.14
N GLU A 90 -7.09 7.44 -8.70
CA GLU A 90 -5.93 8.35 -8.74
C GLU A 90 -6.14 9.67 -7.95
N HIS A 91 -7.38 10.04 -7.61
CA HIS A 91 -7.78 11.20 -6.80
C HIS A 91 -6.94 11.42 -5.53
N GLU A 92 -6.76 12.67 -5.11
CA GLU A 92 -5.85 13.07 -4.02
C GLU A 92 -6.11 12.35 -2.68
N SER A 93 -5.06 11.80 -2.05
CA SER A 93 -5.18 10.85 -0.92
C SER A 93 -5.82 11.45 0.34
N GLY A 94 -5.43 12.67 0.74
CA GLY A 94 -5.96 13.36 1.92
C GLY A 94 -7.44 13.66 1.75
N SER A 95 -7.82 14.15 0.57
CA SER A 95 -9.22 14.32 0.16
C SER A 95 -10.00 13.00 0.19
N LEU A 96 -9.46 11.91 -0.37
CA LEU A 96 -10.13 10.60 -0.44
C LEU A 96 -10.41 10.00 0.95
N PHE A 97 -9.53 10.20 1.93
CA PHE A 97 -9.73 9.68 3.29
C PHE A 97 -10.97 10.25 4.00
N LEU A 98 -11.57 11.33 3.50
CA LEU A 98 -12.87 11.82 3.98
C LEU A 98 -14.04 10.88 3.65
N GLY A 99 -13.83 9.88 2.80
CA GLY A 99 -14.80 8.83 2.43
C GLY A 99 -14.93 7.65 3.41
N HIS A 100 -14.19 7.61 4.53
CA HIS A 100 -14.21 6.49 5.48
C HIS A 100 -15.61 6.06 5.98
N GLN A 101 -16.59 6.98 6.04
CA GLN A 101 -17.96 6.65 6.45
C GLN A 101 -18.71 5.85 5.37
N GLU A 102 -18.66 6.29 4.11
CA GLU A 102 -19.23 5.56 2.97
C GLU A 102 -18.51 4.22 2.75
N ALA A 103 -17.22 4.14 3.08
CA ALA A 103 -16.45 2.90 3.02
C ALA A 103 -16.97 1.79 3.97
N LYS A 104 -17.73 2.13 5.03
CA LYS A 104 -18.37 1.13 5.92
C LYS A 104 -19.45 0.30 5.22
N SER A 105 -20.14 0.87 4.22
CA SER A 105 -21.10 0.17 3.37
C SER A 105 -20.49 -0.28 2.03
N ASN A 106 -19.51 0.46 1.51
CA ASN A 106 -18.89 0.22 0.21
C ASN A 106 -17.47 -0.37 0.32
N LEU A 107 -17.38 -1.70 0.19
CA LEU A 107 -16.11 -2.45 0.18
C LEU A 107 -15.14 -2.00 -0.94
N SER A 108 -15.63 -1.58 -2.10
CA SER A 108 -14.76 -1.14 -3.19
C SER A 108 -14.02 0.15 -2.81
N LEU A 109 -14.73 1.14 -2.27
CA LEU A 109 -14.13 2.36 -1.72
C LEU A 109 -13.19 2.07 -0.54
N HIS A 110 -13.56 1.13 0.33
CA HIS A 110 -12.71 0.68 1.44
C HIS A 110 -11.36 0.13 0.96
N ASN A 111 -11.37 -0.70 -0.09
CA ASN A 111 -10.14 -1.26 -0.66
C ASN A 111 -9.22 -0.18 -1.25
N ILE A 112 -9.78 0.83 -1.95
CA ILE A 112 -9.00 1.98 -2.45
C ILE A 112 -8.41 2.77 -1.25
N ILE A 113 -9.21 3.04 -0.21
CA ILE A 113 -8.74 3.77 0.99
C ILE A 113 -7.62 3.03 1.73
N ILE A 114 -7.71 1.70 1.89
CA ILE A 114 -6.61 0.91 2.51
C ILE A 114 -5.37 0.93 1.62
N ALA A 115 -5.51 0.76 0.30
CA ALA A 115 -4.37 0.86 -0.62
C ALA A 115 -3.67 2.22 -0.49
N ARG A 116 -4.42 3.32 -0.46
CA ARG A 116 -3.88 4.67 -0.27
C ARG A 116 -3.22 4.90 1.09
N LYS A 117 -3.68 4.28 2.18
CA LYS A 117 -2.99 4.31 3.47
C LYS A 117 -1.61 3.63 3.45
N LEU A 118 -1.39 2.71 2.50
CA LEU A 118 -0.10 2.07 2.26
C LEU A 118 0.70 2.76 1.15
N ASN A 119 0.32 3.98 0.75
CA ASN A 119 0.85 4.71 -0.41
C ASN A 119 0.79 3.93 -1.73
N ILE A 120 -0.16 2.99 -1.86
CA ILE A 120 -0.42 2.24 -3.09
C ILE A 120 -1.57 2.91 -3.85
N ILE A 121 -1.22 3.56 -4.96
CA ILE A 121 -2.15 4.07 -5.97
C ILE A 121 -2.49 2.93 -6.94
N ILE A 122 -3.69 2.95 -7.51
CA ILE A 122 -4.07 2.06 -8.61
C ILE A 122 -4.17 2.96 -9.84
N GLN A 123 -3.11 2.99 -10.64
CA GLN A 123 -3.06 3.81 -11.85
C GLN A 123 -3.80 3.11 -12.98
N GLN A 124 -4.63 3.86 -13.71
CA GLN A 124 -5.29 3.37 -14.90
C GLN A 124 -4.38 3.49 -16.12
N ASP A 125 -4.54 2.59 -17.10
CA ASP A 125 -3.99 2.77 -18.44
C ASP A 125 -4.36 4.14 -19.04
N TYR A 126 -3.38 4.82 -19.64
CA TYR A 126 -3.49 6.19 -20.13
C TYR A 126 -4.59 6.38 -21.18
N ILE A 127 -4.75 5.43 -22.11
CA ILE A 127 -5.77 5.48 -23.18
C ILE A 127 -7.18 5.58 -22.54
N ASN A 128 -7.37 4.89 -21.42
CA ASN A 128 -8.64 4.80 -20.73
C ASN A 128 -8.79 5.81 -19.58
N ARG A 129 -7.77 6.62 -19.26
CA ARG A 129 -7.74 7.50 -18.07
C ARG A 129 -8.89 8.52 -18.04
N SER A 130 -9.35 8.95 -19.22
CA SER A 130 -10.51 9.82 -19.40
C SER A 130 -11.85 9.19 -18.97
N THR A 131 -11.98 7.84 -19.02
CA THR A 131 -13.26 7.13 -18.77
C THR A 131 -13.83 7.35 -17.37
N TRP A 132 -13.02 7.77 -16.39
CA TRP A 132 -13.48 8.07 -15.05
C TRP A 132 -13.82 9.53 -14.81
N PHE A 133 -13.38 10.47 -15.65
CA PHE A 133 -13.73 11.88 -15.50
C PHE A 133 -15.23 12.10 -15.74
N ILE A 134 -15.85 12.92 -14.89
CA ILE A 134 -17.25 13.34 -15.04
C ILE A 134 -17.24 14.59 -15.92
N ASN A 135 -17.11 14.38 -17.23
CA ASN A 135 -17.02 15.50 -18.17
C ASN A 135 -18.29 16.37 -18.15
N GLY A 136 -18.10 17.68 -18.30
CA GLY A 136 -19.18 18.62 -18.59
C GLY A 136 -19.69 19.45 -17.42
N GLY A 137 -18.78 20.00 -16.62
CA GLY A 137 -19.08 21.07 -15.68
C GLY A 137 -17.83 21.82 -15.26
N ASN A 138 -18.00 23.05 -14.79
CA ASN A 138 -16.92 23.91 -14.32
C ASN A 138 -17.03 24.10 -12.79
N MET A 139 -15.88 24.27 -12.14
CA MET A 139 -15.74 24.47 -10.69
C MET A 139 -16.36 23.32 -9.84
N PRO A 140 -15.62 22.22 -9.59
CA PRO A 140 -16.12 21.09 -8.81
C PRO A 140 -16.53 21.50 -7.40
N ILE A 141 -17.72 21.12 -6.93
CA ILE A 141 -18.23 21.53 -5.61
C ILE A 141 -17.33 21.03 -4.48
N ARG A 142 -16.69 19.87 -4.69
CA ARG A 142 -15.79 19.25 -3.72
C ARG A 142 -14.66 20.18 -3.31
N GLU A 143 -14.02 20.84 -4.28
CA GLU A 143 -12.92 21.79 -4.05
C GLU A 143 -13.40 23.08 -3.37
N ILE A 144 -14.62 23.55 -3.68
CA ILE A 144 -15.26 24.66 -2.95
C ILE A 144 -15.48 24.28 -1.48
N PHE A 145 -15.99 23.08 -1.21
CA PHE A 145 -16.22 22.59 0.16
C PHE A 145 -14.91 22.26 0.92
N ILE A 146 -13.82 21.95 0.22
CA ILE A 146 -12.46 21.84 0.78
C ILE A 146 -11.95 23.23 1.18
N THR A 147 -11.93 24.18 0.24
CA THR A 147 -11.46 25.56 0.43
C THR A 147 -12.15 26.24 1.61
N HIS A 148 -13.48 26.13 1.70
CA HIS A 148 -14.25 26.69 2.83
C HIS A 148 -14.32 25.79 4.08
N ARG A 149 -13.51 24.72 4.16
CA ARG A 149 -13.42 23.77 5.30
C ARG A 149 -14.78 23.17 5.71
N CYS A 150 -15.73 23.07 4.77
CA CYS A 150 -17.13 22.75 5.01
C CYS A 150 -17.54 21.33 4.56
N LEU A 151 -16.59 20.47 4.17
CA LEU A 151 -16.77 19.08 3.71
C LEU A 151 -17.81 18.21 4.45
N ASN A 152 -18.03 18.41 5.75
CA ASN A 152 -19.09 17.70 6.50
C ASN A 152 -20.52 18.00 5.98
N LEU A 153 -20.69 19.07 5.20
CA LEU A 153 -21.92 19.42 4.49
C LEU A 153 -22.02 18.77 3.10
N LEU A 154 -20.90 18.38 2.48
CA LEU A 154 -20.89 17.68 1.18
C LEU A 154 -21.63 16.34 1.27
N ARG A 155 -21.47 15.60 2.37
CA ARG A 155 -22.24 14.38 2.68
C ARG A 155 -23.76 14.60 2.83
N LYS A 156 -24.24 15.85 2.86
CA LYS A 156 -25.67 16.21 2.92
C LYS A 156 -26.24 16.62 1.56
N ILE A 157 -25.40 16.66 0.52
CA ILE A 157 -25.81 16.73 -0.88
C ILE A 157 -26.24 15.31 -1.26
N GLY A 158 -27.53 15.04 -1.04
CA GLY A 158 -28.08 13.68 -1.17
C GLY A 158 -27.97 13.12 -2.58
N THR A 159 -27.80 11.79 -2.69
CA THR A 159 -27.68 11.09 -3.96
C THR A 159 -29.00 11.09 -4.74
N SER A 160 -29.20 12.12 -5.56
CA SER A 160 -30.08 12.00 -6.71
C SER A 160 -29.39 11.17 -7.78
N ASN A 161 -30.11 10.20 -8.35
CA ASN A 161 -29.67 9.49 -9.55
C ASN A 161 -30.03 10.28 -10.83
N SER A 162 -31.03 11.17 -10.77
CA SER A 162 -31.51 11.97 -11.90
C SER A 162 -30.64 13.20 -12.18
N TYR A 163 -30.13 13.83 -11.12
CA TYR A 163 -29.27 15.02 -11.23
C TYR A 163 -28.22 15.03 -10.09
N PRO A 164 -27.18 14.19 -10.18
CA PRO A 164 -26.09 14.19 -9.21
C PRO A 164 -25.31 15.51 -9.31
N LEU A 165 -25.22 16.23 -8.21
CA LEU A 165 -24.48 17.49 -8.13
C LEU A 165 -22.99 17.21 -7.87
N ILE A 166 -22.15 17.55 -8.85
CA ILE A 166 -20.69 17.38 -8.86
C ILE A 166 -19.99 18.73 -9.08
N TYR A 167 -20.57 19.58 -9.93
CA TYR A 167 -20.06 20.89 -10.32
C TYR A 167 -20.98 22.01 -9.89
N ALA A 168 -20.41 23.15 -9.52
CA ALA A 168 -21.19 24.32 -9.15
C ALA A 168 -21.91 24.94 -10.36
N SER A 169 -21.38 24.79 -11.58
CA SER A 169 -22.05 25.23 -12.81
C SER A 169 -23.42 24.57 -13.02
N GLN A 170 -23.66 23.38 -12.46
CA GLN A 170 -24.98 22.72 -12.47
C GLN A 170 -26.04 23.46 -11.63
N LEU A 171 -25.66 24.46 -10.82
CA LEU A 171 -26.59 25.35 -10.11
C LEU A 171 -26.74 26.72 -10.77
N ILE A 172 -26.25 26.92 -11.99
CA ILE A 172 -26.38 28.17 -12.73
C ILE A 172 -27.25 27.91 -13.97
N LEU A 173 -28.33 28.67 -14.09
CA LEU A 173 -29.22 28.63 -15.24
C LEU A 173 -28.53 29.27 -16.46
N PRO A 174 -28.92 28.94 -17.70
CA PRO A 174 -28.29 29.51 -18.90
C PRO A 174 -28.42 31.04 -19.05
N SER A 175 -29.30 31.68 -18.28
CA SER A 175 -29.39 33.14 -18.13
C SER A 175 -28.34 33.75 -17.17
N GLY A 176 -27.36 32.96 -16.71
CA GLY A 176 -26.39 33.33 -15.66
C GLY A 176 -26.98 33.37 -14.24
N HIS A 177 -28.29 33.19 -14.06
CA HIS A 177 -28.95 33.27 -12.76
C HIS A 177 -28.73 31.99 -11.95
N THR A 178 -28.48 32.11 -10.64
CA THR A 178 -28.37 30.93 -9.77
C THR A 178 -29.72 30.24 -9.61
N MET A 179 -29.79 28.94 -9.92
CA MET A 179 -30.98 28.11 -9.78
C MET A 179 -31.48 28.06 -8.32
N SER A 180 -32.79 28.07 -8.14
CA SER A 180 -33.45 27.98 -6.85
C SER A 180 -33.36 26.60 -6.20
N TRP A 181 -33.55 26.55 -4.88
CA TRP A 181 -33.68 25.29 -4.14
C TRP A 181 -34.85 24.44 -4.63
N ALA A 182 -35.97 25.07 -5.00
CA ALA A 182 -37.16 24.38 -5.49
C ALA A 182 -36.90 23.71 -6.85
N CYS A 183 -36.27 24.42 -7.79
CA CYS A 183 -35.94 23.90 -9.12
C CYS A 183 -34.86 22.81 -9.04
N TYR A 184 -33.76 23.04 -8.29
CA TYR A 184 -32.75 22.01 -8.06
C TYR A 184 -33.35 20.73 -7.47
N ARG A 185 -34.18 20.85 -6.42
CA ARG A 185 -34.84 19.70 -5.80
C ARG A 185 -35.74 18.96 -6.79
N PHE A 186 -36.52 19.68 -7.58
CA PHE A 186 -37.40 19.11 -8.59
C PHE A 186 -36.63 18.34 -9.67
N ILE A 187 -35.60 18.95 -10.28
CA ILE A 187 -34.75 18.32 -11.30
C ILE A 187 -34.02 17.10 -10.73
N ALA A 188 -33.60 17.16 -9.47
CA ALA A 188 -33.03 16.04 -8.73
C ALA A 188 -34.05 14.92 -8.39
N GLY A 189 -35.33 15.03 -8.76
CA GLY A 189 -36.38 14.04 -8.42
C GLY A 189 -36.73 14.01 -6.93
N LEU A 190 -36.45 15.08 -6.19
CA LEU A 190 -36.62 15.21 -4.75
C LEU A 190 -37.79 16.15 -4.42
N SER A 191 -38.47 15.92 -3.29
CA SER A 191 -39.56 16.80 -2.86
C SER A 191 -39.08 18.24 -2.68
N ALA A 192 -39.69 19.19 -3.40
CA ALA A 192 -39.42 20.62 -3.27
C ALA A 192 -39.99 21.24 -1.97
N LYS A 193 -40.79 20.50 -1.20
CA LYS A 193 -41.32 20.96 0.10
C LYS A 193 -40.26 20.84 1.20
N GLY A 194 -40.04 21.91 1.97
CA GLY A 194 -39.20 21.93 3.17
C GLY A 194 -38.29 23.16 3.27
N ARG A 195 -37.54 23.28 4.37
CA ARG A 195 -36.54 24.34 4.55
C ARG A 195 -35.39 24.17 3.56
N ILE A 196 -34.80 25.29 3.10
CA ILE A 196 -33.59 25.28 2.25
C ILE A 196 -32.42 24.68 3.04
N ALA A 197 -31.64 23.80 2.43
CA ALA A 197 -30.50 23.19 3.09
C ALA A 197 -29.34 24.18 3.27
N LYS A 198 -28.73 24.21 4.47
CA LYS A 198 -27.58 25.08 4.78
C LYS A 198 -26.41 24.93 3.79
N TRP A 199 -26.18 23.73 3.26
CA TRP A 199 -25.14 23.50 2.25
C TRP A 199 -25.44 24.23 0.94
N PHE A 200 -26.72 24.30 0.55
CA PHE A 200 -27.15 24.96 -0.68
C PHE A 200 -27.07 26.48 -0.51
N GLN A 201 -27.51 27.01 0.64
CA GLN A 201 -27.38 28.44 0.97
C GLN A 201 -25.92 28.92 0.97
N LEU A 202 -24.99 28.09 1.49
CA LEU A 202 -23.57 28.40 1.46
C LEU A 202 -23.00 28.32 0.03
N LEU A 203 -23.26 27.24 -0.70
CA LEU A 203 -22.78 27.05 -2.07
C LEU A 203 -23.28 28.16 -3.01
N THR A 204 -24.59 28.44 -3.00
CA THR A 204 -25.20 29.54 -3.77
C THR A 204 -24.78 30.94 -3.33
N ARG A 205 -24.18 31.10 -2.14
CA ARG A 205 -23.52 32.36 -1.73
C ARG A 205 -22.09 32.43 -2.23
N TRP A 206 -21.34 31.33 -2.22
CA TRP A 206 -19.94 31.29 -2.67
C TRP A 206 -19.78 31.46 -4.19
N ILE A 207 -20.80 31.13 -4.98
CA ILE A 207 -20.76 31.22 -6.45
C ILE A 207 -21.36 32.53 -7.01
N LYS A 208 -21.92 33.39 -6.15
CA LYS A 208 -22.42 34.70 -6.56
C LYS A 208 -21.25 35.66 -6.78
N GLY A 209 -21.11 36.16 -8.00
CA GLY A 209 -20.06 37.10 -8.40
C GLY A 209 -19.02 36.51 -9.38
N ILE A 210 -19.09 35.21 -9.67
CA ILE A 210 -18.28 34.60 -10.74
C ILE A 210 -18.92 34.92 -12.09
N SER A 211 -18.11 35.30 -13.08
CA SER A 211 -18.60 35.84 -14.36
C SER A 211 -19.18 34.76 -15.28
N ALA A 212 -20.20 35.11 -16.05
CA ALA A 212 -20.83 34.19 -17.00
C ALA A 212 -19.93 33.85 -18.22
N GLN A 213 -18.76 34.49 -18.38
CA GLN A 213 -17.85 34.28 -19.51
C GLN A 213 -16.95 33.05 -19.35
N GLU A 214 -16.68 32.59 -18.11
CA GLU A 214 -15.90 31.36 -17.85
C GLU A 214 -16.74 30.07 -17.96
N MET A 215 -18.02 30.19 -18.27
CA MET A 215 -18.93 29.05 -18.36
C MET A 215 -18.87 28.40 -19.74
N SER A 216 -18.45 27.14 -19.78
CA SER A 216 -18.65 26.30 -20.97
C SER A 216 -20.13 26.29 -21.33
N LYS A 217 -20.45 26.54 -22.61
CA LYS A 217 -21.82 26.52 -23.15
C LYS A 217 -22.36 25.09 -23.17
N HIS A 218 -22.66 24.53 -22.00
CA HIS A 218 -23.26 23.21 -21.92
C HIS A 218 -24.60 23.21 -22.65
N SER A 219 -24.74 22.24 -23.55
CA SER A 219 -25.93 22.04 -24.36
C SER A 219 -27.19 22.15 -23.50
N LEU A 220 -27.91 23.27 -23.69
CA LEU A 220 -29.26 23.53 -23.18
C LEU A 220 -30.18 22.34 -23.51
N PHE A 221 -29.94 21.72 -24.67
CA PHE A 221 -30.58 20.50 -25.15
C PHE A 221 -30.32 19.29 -24.24
N ASN A 222 -29.08 19.08 -23.77
CA ASN A 222 -28.70 17.97 -22.89
C ASN A 222 -29.24 18.16 -21.47
N PHE A 223 -29.35 19.40 -20.99
CA PHE A 223 -30.04 19.71 -19.73
C PHE A 223 -31.52 19.33 -19.83
N LEU A 224 -32.19 19.73 -20.91
CA LEU A 224 -33.62 19.47 -21.12
C LEU A 224 -33.97 18.02 -21.42
N SER A 225 -33.15 17.30 -22.19
CA SER A 225 -33.41 15.89 -22.56
C SER A 225 -33.45 14.94 -21.36
N ASN A 226 -32.83 15.34 -20.23
CA ASN A 226 -32.87 14.59 -18.96
C ASN A 226 -34.01 15.03 -18.02
N ILE A 227 -34.72 16.13 -18.33
CA ILE A 227 -35.78 16.73 -17.48
C ILE A 227 -37.17 16.52 -18.08
N LEU A 228 -37.27 16.53 -19.41
CA LEU A 228 -38.52 16.45 -20.15
C LEU A 228 -39.03 15.01 -20.25
N GLN A 229 -40.34 14.82 -20.08
CA GLN A 229 -41.02 13.53 -20.20
C GLN A 229 -41.92 13.51 -21.44
N PRO A 230 -42.10 12.36 -22.13
CA PRO A 230 -43.10 12.23 -23.18
C PRO A 230 -44.51 12.42 -22.60
N VAL A 231 -45.46 12.86 -23.43
CA VAL A 231 -46.84 13.08 -22.98
C VAL A 231 -47.50 11.75 -22.61
N SER A 232 -47.82 11.57 -21.33
CA SER A 232 -48.51 10.37 -20.83
C SER A 232 -49.81 10.11 -21.57
N GLU A 233 -50.01 8.88 -22.04
CA GLU A 233 -51.20 8.41 -22.80
C GLU A 233 -52.53 8.51 -22.02
N ASP A 234 -52.50 8.71 -20.69
CA ASP A 234 -53.69 8.84 -19.85
C ASP A 234 -54.51 10.07 -20.26
N LYS A 235 -55.59 9.82 -21.02
CA LYS A 235 -56.44 10.84 -21.66
C LYS A 235 -57.18 11.74 -20.67
N ARG A 236 -57.11 11.45 -19.35
CA ARG A 236 -57.61 12.31 -18.26
C ARG A 236 -56.61 13.39 -17.81
N LYS A 237 -55.38 13.38 -18.31
CA LYS A 237 -54.34 14.37 -17.97
C LYS A 237 -54.19 15.41 -19.08
N HIS A 238 -54.36 16.68 -18.69
CA HIS A 238 -54.16 17.88 -19.49
C HIS A 238 -52.96 18.69 -18.95
N PRO A 239 -51.71 18.24 -19.15
CA PRO A 239 -50.53 18.99 -18.72
C PRO A 239 -50.34 20.25 -19.59
N TYR A 240 -49.59 21.22 -19.09
CA TYR A 240 -48.85 22.09 -20.02
C TYR A 240 -47.65 21.32 -20.57
N VAL A 241 -47.39 21.54 -21.86
CA VAL A 241 -46.25 21.00 -22.60
C VAL A 241 -45.35 22.14 -23.06
N ILE A 242 -44.05 21.85 -23.15
CA ILE A 242 -43.15 22.60 -24.00
C ILE A 242 -43.29 22.06 -25.42
N ILE A 243 -43.33 22.99 -26.37
CA ILE A 243 -43.52 22.77 -27.79
C ILE A 243 -42.35 23.45 -28.50
N LYS A 244 -41.81 22.79 -29.53
CA LYS A 244 -40.97 23.44 -30.53
C LYS A 244 -41.82 23.68 -31.77
N ASP A 245 -41.95 24.93 -32.19
CA ASP A 245 -42.51 25.21 -33.53
C ASP A 245 -41.49 24.78 -34.61
N LYS A 246 -41.90 24.73 -35.88
CA LYS A 246 -41.05 24.39 -37.03
C LYS A 246 -39.77 25.23 -37.11
N ASN A 247 -39.82 26.44 -36.54
CA ASN A 247 -38.69 27.38 -36.46
C ASN A 247 -37.77 27.13 -35.24
N ASN A 248 -37.85 25.96 -34.59
CA ASN A 248 -37.18 25.58 -33.34
C ASN A 248 -37.46 26.49 -32.11
N GLU A 249 -38.45 27.40 -32.22
CA GLU A 249 -38.86 28.30 -31.15
C GLU A 249 -39.60 27.55 -30.03
N VAL A 250 -39.25 27.85 -28.78
CA VAL A 250 -39.75 27.15 -27.60
C VAL A 250 -40.92 27.91 -27.00
N SER A 251 -42.11 27.33 -27.11
CA SER A 251 -43.36 27.85 -26.55
C SER A 251 -43.89 26.94 -25.43
N ILE A 252 -44.56 27.52 -24.44
CA ILE A 252 -45.42 26.78 -23.49
C ILE A 252 -46.83 26.74 -24.05
N GLY A 253 -47.52 25.61 -23.92
CA GLY A 253 -48.95 25.54 -24.23
C GLY A 253 -49.71 24.50 -23.40
N PHE A 254 -51.01 24.72 -23.25
CA PHE A 254 -51.92 23.87 -22.47
C PHE A 254 -52.68 22.87 -23.36
N VAL A 255 -52.55 21.56 -23.10
CA VAL A 255 -53.19 20.51 -23.92
C VAL A 255 -54.71 20.54 -23.73
N LYS A 256 -55.45 21.04 -24.72
CA LYS A 256 -56.93 21.13 -24.69
C LYS A 256 -57.59 19.80 -24.99
N LYS A 257 -57.18 19.14 -26.07
CA LYS A 257 -57.84 17.96 -26.63
C LYS A 257 -56.83 17.07 -27.34
N ARG A 258 -57.04 15.76 -27.29
CA ARG A 258 -56.29 14.80 -28.12
C ARG A 258 -57.14 14.41 -29.33
N THR A 259 -56.50 14.32 -30.47
CA THR A 259 -57.12 14.03 -31.77
C THR A 259 -56.33 12.93 -32.48
N HIS A 260 -56.88 12.37 -33.54
CA HIS A 260 -56.19 11.42 -34.39
C HIS A 260 -56.24 11.92 -35.83
N ILE A 261 -55.10 11.92 -36.52
CA ILE A 261 -55.03 12.21 -37.95
C ILE A 261 -54.65 10.92 -38.67
N LYS A 262 -55.41 10.55 -39.71
CA LYS A 262 -55.02 9.48 -40.63
C LYS A 262 -54.02 10.04 -41.63
N LYS A 263 -52.85 9.42 -41.75
CA LYS A 263 -51.86 9.73 -42.80
C LYS A 263 -51.24 8.43 -43.29
N ASN A 264 -51.25 8.21 -44.60
CA ASN A 264 -50.76 6.99 -45.26
C ASN A 264 -51.33 5.68 -44.65
N GLY A 265 -52.59 5.70 -44.19
CA GLY A 265 -53.27 4.57 -43.56
C GLY A 265 -53.10 4.48 -42.03
N GLU A 266 -51.99 4.98 -41.49
CA GLU A 266 -51.70 4.95 -40.05
C GLU A 266 -52.52 6.00 -39.27
N LYS A 267 -52.78 5.71 -37.99
CA LYS A 267 -53.42 6.64 -37.03
C LYS A 267 -52.36 7.33 -36.19
N ILE A 268 -52.06 8.60 -36.48
CA ILE A 268 -51.15 9.41 -35.67
C ILE A 268 -51.94 10.05 -34.52
N GLU A 269 -51.47 9.93 -33.27
CA GLU A 269 -52.03 10.68 -32.13
C GLU A 269 -51.52 12.14 -32.15
N CYS A 270 -52.43 13.09 -32.07
CA CYS A 270 -52.14 14.52 -32.12
C CYS A 270 -52.72 15.25 -30.91
N LEU A 271 -52.09 16.36 -30.54
CA LEU A 271 -52.48 17.23 -29.43
C LEU A 271 -52.87 18.60 -29.95
N ASN A 272 -54.10 19.03 -29.66
CA ASN A 272 -54.57 20.39 -29.87
C ASN A 272 -54.25 21.22 -28.62
N ILE A 273 -53.46 22.28 -28.77
CA ILE A 273 -52.82 23.00 -27.67
C ILE A 273 -53.07 24.51 -27.79
N GLU A 274 -53.41 25.15 -26.67
CA GLU A 274 -53.55 26.62 -26.51
C GLU A 274 -52.18 27.18 -26.07
N ILE A 275 -51.55 28.05 -26.88
CA ILE A 275 -50.27 28.67 -26.52
C ILE A 275 -50.47 29.66 -25.37
N CYS A 276 -49.51 29.70 -24.44
CA CYS A 276 -49.55 30.50 -23.23
C CYS A 276 -48.26 31.33 -23.07
N ASN A 277 -48.39 32.54 -22.53
CA ASN A 277 -47.24 33.35 -22.12
C ASN A 277 -46.72 32.90 -20.75
N ILE A 278 -45.45 33.19 -20.46
CA ILE A 278 -44.88 33.07 -19.11
C ILE A 278 -44.23 34.41 -18.74
N GLU A 279 -44.64 34.96 -17.60
CA GLU A 279 -44.31 36.33 -17.17
C GLU A 279 -43.95 36.34 -15.68
N ILE A 280 -43.05 37.23 -15.26
CA ILE A 280 -42.62 37.36 -13.86
C ILE A 280 -43.73 38.07 -13.06
N CYS A 281 -44.05 37.59 -11.85
CA CYS A 281 -45.04 38.25 -11.00
C CYS A 281 -44.53 39.62 -10.51
N LEU A 282 -45.28 40.69 -10.79
CA LEU A 282 -45.01 42.04 -10.28
C LEU A 282 -44.89 42.04 -8.74
N ASP A 283 -45.81 41.36 -8.05
CA ASP A 283 -45.83 41.29 -6.58
C ASP A 283 -44.75 40.38 -5.98
N ASN A 284 -44.08 39.54 -6.78
CA ASN A 284 -43.11 38.57 -6.29
C ASN A 284 -42.14 38.09 -7.38
N PRO A 285 -40.94 38.70 -7.52
CA PRO A 285 -39.99 38.37 -8.59
C PRO A 285 -39.36 36.96 -8.48
N GLN A 286 -39.71 36.15 -7.46
CA GLN A 286 -39.32 34.73 -7.37
C GLN A 286 -40.34 33.80 -8.05
N LYS A 287 -41.49 34.33 -8.49
CA LYS A 287 -42.54 33.59 -9.18
C LYS A 287 -42.71 34.06 -10.62
N ALA A 288 -43.19 33.14 -11.46
CA ALA A 288 -43.75 33.44 -12.77
C ALA A 288 -45.18 32.90 -12.86
N ILE A 289 -46.07 33.60 -13.59
CA ILE A 289 -47.42 33.12 -13.93
C ILE A 289 -47.41 32.62 -15.38
N ILE A 290 -48.17 31.57 -15.65
CA ILE A 290 -48.51 31.18 -17.03
C ILE A 290 -49.90 31.70 -17.36
N GLN A 291 -49.92 32.75 -18.20
CA GLN A 291 -51.12 33.43 -18.68
C GLN A 291 -51.55 32.90 -20.05
N LYS A 292 -52.84 32.99 -20.37
CA LYS A 292 -53.30 32.81 -21.75
C LYS A 292 -52.96 34.05 -22.56
N GLN A 293 -52.73 33.88 -23.85
CA GLN A 293 -52.66 35.01 -24.79
C GLN A 293 -54.05 35.62 -24.98
N GLU A 294 -54.13 36.95 -25.09
CA GLU A 294 -55.38 37.68 -25.34
C GLU A 294 -56.07 37.21 -26.63
N CYS A 295 -55.27 36.89 -27.65
CA CYS A 295 -55.68 36.13 -28.83
C CYS A 295 -55.14 34.68 -28.70
N PRO A 296 -55.99 33.67 -28.40
CA PRO A 296 -55.52 32.31 -28.12
C PRO A 296 -55.05 31.57 -29.38
N LYS A 297 -53.75 31.60 -29.66
CA LYS A 297 -53.13 30.83 -30.75
C LYS A 297 -53.21 29.33 -30.47
N MET A 298 -54.06 28.63 -31.23
CA MET A 298 -54.21 27.17 -31.18
C MET A 298 -53.29 26.49 -32.20
N ILE A 299 -52.57 25.45 -31.79
CA ILE A 299 -51.76 24.60 -32.70
C ILE A 299 -52.04 23.12 -32.49
N THR A 300 -51.76 22.31 -33.53
CA THR A 300 -51.90 20.84 -33.50
C THR A 300 -50.58 20.19 -33.87
N ILE A 301 -50.03 19.36 -32.98
CA ILE A 301 -48.73 18.67 -33.15
C ILE A 301 -48.88 17.17 -32.87
N ASN A 302 -47.90 16.36 -33.32
CA ASN A 302 -47.82 14.95 -32.95
C ASN A 302 -47.59 14.81 -31.43
N GLN A 303 -48.21 13.82 -30.80
CA GLN A 303 -48.00 13.54 -29.37
C GLN A 303 -46.54 13.22 -29.03
N HIS A 304 -45.76 12.72 -30.00
CA HIS A 304 -44.32 12.46 -29.84
C HIS A 304 -43.43 13.71 -29.93
N ASP A 305 -43.89 14.79 -30.58
CA ASP A 305 -43.14 16.05 -30.71
C ASP A 305 -43.33 16.96 -29.46
N ALA A 306 -44.28 16.60 -28.60
CA ALA A 306 -44.67 17.36 -27.41
C ALA A 306 -43.97 16.81 -26.15
N LEU A 307 -43.44 17.70 -25.32
CA LEU A 307 -42.68 17.31 -24.12
C LEU A 307 -43.25 17.94 -22.85
N VAL A 308 -43.62 17.11 -21.88
CA VAL A 308 -44.16 17.53 -20.58
C VAL A 308 -43.03 17.89 -19.64
N LEU A 309 -43.12 19.07 -19.03
CA LEU A 309 -42.39 19.39 -17.80
C LEU A 309 -43.18 18.89 -16.58
N PRO A 310 -42.62 18.01 -15.72
CA PRO A 310 -43.42 17.36 -14.68
C PRO A 310 -44.07 18.26 -13.61
N ILE A 311 -43.64 19.53 -13.48
CA ILE A 311 -44.35 20.55 -12.67
C ILE A 311 -45.75 20.84 -13.24
N PHE A 312 -45.90 20.89 -14.57
CA PHE A 312 -47.14 21.25 -15.24
C PHE A 312 -48.16 20.11 -15.36
N ILE A 313 -47.87 18.92 -14.81
CA ILE A 313 -48.81 17.79 -14.74
C ILE A 313 -49.99 18.08 -13.78
N ARG A 314 -49.85 19.06 -12.87
CA ARG A 314 -50.80 19.33 -11.78
C ARG A 314 -51.41 20.73 -11.79
N LEU A 315 -51.18 21.51 -12.85
CA LEU A 315 -51.45 22.94 -12.86
C LEU A 315 -52.59 23.28 -13.82
N SER A 316 -53.59 23.99 -13.31
CA SER A 316 -54.70 24.57 -14.07
C SER A 316 -54.34 25.95 -14.63
N THR A 317 -55.17 26.49 -15.52
CA THR A 317 -55.02 27.86 -16.08
C THR A 317 -54.88 28.91 -14.97
N GLY A 318 -53.91 29.83 -15.10
CA GLY A 318 -53.57 30.82 -14.06
C GLY A 318 -52.51 30.34 -13.05
N ALA A 319 -51.77 29.28 -13.34
CA ALA A 319 -50.79 28.71 -12.43
C ALA A 319 -49.57 29.61 -12.19
N THR A 320 -49.15 29.69 -10.91
CA THR A 320 -47.82 30.21 -10.53
C THR A 320 -46.78 29.09 -10.46
N THR A 321 -45.58 29.38 -10.97
CA THR A 321 -44.38 28.53 -10.91
C THR A 321 -43.19 29.35 -10.42
N HIS A 322 -42.01 28.74 -10.24
CA HIS A 322 -40.79 29.47 -9.86
C HIS A 322 -40.21 30.23 -11.08
N VAL A 323 -39.66 31.42 -10.85
CA VAL A 323 -39.11 32.31 -11.91
C VAL A 323 -38.02 31.63 -12.77
N ASP A 324 -37.33 30.62 -12.24
CA ASP A 324 -36.36 29.77 -12.96
C ASP A 324 -36.91 29.27 -14.30
N TRP A 325 -38.22 28.97 -14.39
CA TRP A 325 -38.85 28.50 -15.63
C TRP A 325 -39.02 29.58 -16.69
N TYR A 326 -39.24 30.84 -16.28
CA TYR A 326 -39.18 31.99 -17.18
C TYR A 326 -37.77 32.08 -17.79
N TYR A 327 -36.74 32.10 -16.93
CA TYR A 327 -35.34 32.20 -17.38
C TYR A 327 -34.89 31.04 -18.27
N ILE A 328 -35.36 29.81 -18.03
CA ILE A 328 -35.06 28.65 -18.88
C ILE A 328 -35.67 28.80 -20.27
N VAL A 329 -36.94 29.22 -20.37
CA VAL A 329 -37.64 29.41 -21.66
C VAL A 329 -37.10 30.62 -22.42
N GLU A 330 -36.85 31.72 -21.71
CA GLU A 330 -36.21 32.92 -22.26
C GLU A 330 -34.82 32.58 -22.84
N SER A 331 -33.99 31.84 -22.10
CA SER A 331 -32.65 31.44 -22.56
C SER A 331 -32.68 30.54 -23.78
N LEU A 332 -33.69 29.68 -23.92
CA LEU A 332 -33.87 28.84 -25.10
C LEU A 332 -34.13 29.68 -26.35
N ASN A 333 -35.04 30.65 -26.26
CA ASN A 333 -35.37 31.51 -27.38
C ASN A 333 -34.23 32.50 -27.70
N ARG A 334 -33.48 32.98 -26.69
CA ARG A 334 -32.25 33.76 -26.90
C ARG A 334 -31.13 32.94 -27.56
N ALA A 335 -30.98 31.66 -27.23
CA ALA A 335 -29.92 30.81 -27.79
C ALA A 335 -30.07 30.56 -29.30
N LYS A 336 -31.32 30.56 -29.82
CA LYS A 336 -31.60 30.43 -31.26
C LYS A 336 -30.91 31.52 -32.10
N ASN A 337 -30.95 32.77 -31.65
CA ASN A 337 -30.32 33.91 -32.33
C ASN A 337 -28.77 33.83 -32.35
N ILE A 338 -28.19 32.89 -31.61
CA ILE A 338 -26.74 32.62 -31.59
C ILE A 338 -26.42 31.42 -32.51
N SER A 339 -27.31 30.44 -32.67
CA SER A 339 -27.10 29.29 -33.56
C SER A 339 -27.10 29.63 -35.05
N GLU A 340 -27.63 30.78 -35.46
CA GLU A 340 -27.52 31.29 -36.84
C GLU A 340 -26.15 31.96 -37.12
N ASN A 341 -25.33 32.18 -36.09
CA ASN A 341 -24.05 32.90 -36.17
C ASN A 341 -22.89 32.18 -35.46
N ILE A 342 -22.98 30.85 -35.29
CA ILE A 342 -21.84 30.00 -34.91
C ILE A 342 -21.59 29.01 -36.04
N ASP A 343 -20.43 29.13 -36.68
CA ASP A 343 -19.93 28.16 -37.64
C ASP A 343 -19.68 26.81 -36.93
N ILE A 344 -20.52 25.83 -37.24
CA ILE A 344 -20.54 24.51 -36.59
C ILE A 344 -19.24 23.72 -36.87
N GLN A 345 -18.42 24.13 -37.85
CA GLN A 345 -17.15 23.48 -38.18
C GLN A 345 -16.05 23.62 -37.11
N GLN A 346 -16.26 24.41 -36.03
CA GLN A 346 -15.29 24.57 -34.95
C GLN A 346 -15.52 23.69 -33.72
N LEU A 347 -16.58 22.87 -33.67
CA LEU A 347 -16.75 21.86 -32.62
C LEU A 347 -16.14 20.52 -33.06
N GLU A 348 -15.16 20.04 -32.31
CA GLU A 348 -14.53 18.72 -32.47
C GLU A 348 -14.12 18.36 -33.91
N LYS A 349 -13.19 19.14 -34.49
CA LYS A 349 -12.10 18.45 -35.20
C LYS A 349 -11.46 17.50 -34.16
N PRO A 350 -11.37 16.17 -34.39
CA PRO A 350 -10.53 15.34 -33.55
C PRO A 350 -9.11 15.93 -33.61
N PRO A 351 -8.33 15.88 -32.51
CA PRO A 351 -6.99 16.45 -32.53
C PRO A 351 -6.18 15.74 -33.60
N THR A 352 -5.96 16.42 -34.73
CA THR A 352 -5.15 15.90 -35.83
C THR A 352 -3.75 15.80 -35.28
N ILE A 353 -3.36 14.60 -34.87
CA ILE A 353 -1.97 14.30 -34.54
C ILE A 353 -1.21 14.55 -35.84
N ASN A 354 -0.49 15.68 -35.88
CA ASN A 354 0.51 15.90 -36.91
C ASN A 354 1.53 14.78 -36.77
N LEU A 355 1.39 13.75 -37.60
CA LEU A 355 2.39 12.71 -37.82
C LEU A 355 3.57 13.31 -38.60
N ASN A 356 4.20 14.34 -37.99
CA ASN A 356 5.47 14.87 -38.44
C ASN A 356 6.46 13.71 -38.50
N GLY A 357 7.09 13.55 -39.66
CA GLY A 357 7.61 12.25 -40.06
C GLY A 357 8.76 11.72 -39.20
N ASP A 358 8.46 10.74 -38.34
CA ASP A 358 9.05 9.40 -38.44
C ASP A 358 8.36 8.41 -37.48
N ASN A 359 7.55 7.47 -38.01
CA ASN A 359 6.93 6.40 -37.20
C ASN A 359 7.96 5.46 -36.54
N LEU A 360 9.22 5.53 -36.98
CA LEU A 360 10.30 4.65 -36.57
C LEU A 360 10.68 4.73 -35.08
N GLY A 361 10.27 5.80 -34.39
CA GLY A 361 10.59 6.03 -32.97
C GLY A 361 9.48 5.67 -31.97
N LEU A 362 8.27 5.27 -32.42
CA LEU A 362 7.05 5.31 -31.58
C LEU A 362 7.18 4.64 -30.20
N TRP A 363 7.64 3.39 -30.11
CA TRP A 363 7.78 2.69 -28.82
C TRP A 363 8.97 3.18 -27.98
N ILE A 364 10.04 3.68 -28.62
CA ILE A 364 11.22 4.23 -27.94
C ILE A 364 10.83 5.56 -27.27
N ASN A 365 10.20 6.47 -28.00
CA ASN A 365 9.67 7.74 -27.50
C ASN A 365 8.58 7.55 -26.43
N ARG A 366 7.83 6.43 -26.47
CA ARG A 366 6.75 6.10 -25.53
C ARG A 366 7.24 5.51 -24.20
N TRP A 367 8.36 4.77 -24.19
CA TRP A 367 8.78 3.95 -23.03
C TRP A 367 10.20 4.18 -22.52
N ILE A 368 11.00 5.04 -23.16
CA ILE A 368 12.34 5.42 -22.69
C ILE A 368 12.32 6.89 -22.27
N GLU A 369 12.50 7.16 -20.98
CA GLU A 369 12.54 8.55 -20.48
C GLU A 369 13.87 9.25 -20.82
N GLN A 370 15.00 8.62 -20.52
CA GLN A 370 16.35 9.22 -20.64
C GLN A 370 16.72 9.51 -22.10
N ASP A 371 17.00 10.77 -22.40
CA ASP A 371 17.22 11.23 -23.78
C ASP A 371 18.48 10.65 -24.44
N THR A 372 19.54 10.37 -23.69
CA THR A 372 20.74 9.68 -24.21
C THR A 372 20.40 8.28 -24.71
N LEU A 373 19.76 7.47 -23.86
CA LEU A 373 19.31 6.12 -24.17
C LEU A 373 18.28 6.11 -25.30
N LYS A 374 17.37 7.10 -25.33
CA LYS A 374 16.37 7.31 -26.38
C LYS A 374 17.03 7.58 -27.74
N GLN A 375 18.04 8.45 -27.78
CA GLN A 375 18.82 8.77 -28.98
C GLN A 375 19.64 7.57 -29.46
N GLU A 376 20.36 6.88 -28.56
CA GLU A 376 21.12 5.65 -28.88
C GLU A 376 20.23 4.59 -29.55
N LEU A 377 19.09 4.24 -28.92
CA LEU A 377 18.15 3.25 -29.44
C LEU A 377 17.53 3.68 -30.78
N THR A 378 17.17 4.96 -30.93
CA THR A 378 16.55 5.48 -32.16
C THR A 378 17.56 5.47 -33.32
N ASN A 379 18.80 5.88 -33.07
CA ASN A 379 19.87 5.85 -34.07
C ASN A 379 20.19 4.43 -34.55
N ILE A 380 20.18 3.45 -33.64
CA ILE A 380 20.38 2.04 -34.00
C ILE A 380 19.18 1.51 -34.79
N ARG A 381 17.94 1.76 -34.35
CA ARG A 381 16.73 1.36 -35.11
C ARG A 381 16.68 1.96 -36.51
N HIS A 382 17.13 3.21 -36.67
CA HIS A 382 17.18 3.86 -37.98
C HIS A 382 18.15 3.15 -38.93
N LYS A 383 19.33 2.74 -38.44
CA LYS A 383 20.28 1.93 -39.23
C LYS A 383 19.74 0.53 -39.54
N LEU A 384 19.13 -0.15 -38.57
CA LEU A 384 18.61 -1.52 -38.75
C LEU A 384 17.31 -1.60 -39.59
N LYS A 385 16.72 -0.46 -40.01
CA LYS A 385 15.41 -0.35 -40.68
C LYS A 385 15.19 -1.29 -41.87
N SER A 386 16.24 -1.61 -42.62
CA SER A 386 16.17 -2.43 -43.85
C SER A 386 16.25 -3.94 -43.62
N LEU A 387 16.67 -4.39 -42.44
CA LEU A 387 16.96 -5.81 -42.19
C LEU A 387 15.69 -6.62 -41.90
N LYS A 388 15.50 -7.74 -42.60
CA LYS A 388 14.39 -8.68 -42.36
C LYS A 388 14.69 -9.76 -41.32
N ASN A 389 15.97 -10.07 -41.11
CA ASN A 389 16.45 -11.05 -40.14
C ASN A 389 17.51 -10.37 -39.26
N ILE A 390 17.38 -10.42 -37.94
CA ILE A 390 18.38 -9.86 -37.02
C ILE A 390 18.68 -10.84 -35.88
N GLU A 391 19.97 -10.97 -35.55
CA GLU A 391 20.45 -11.72 -34.40
C GLU A 391 20.97 -10.78 -33.30
N TYR A 392 20.54 -11.00 -32.06
CA TYR A 392 21.00 -10.27 -30.88
C TYR A 392 21.56 -11.22 -29.83
N TYR A 393 22.56 -10.75 -29.10
CA TYR A 393 23.06 -11.33 -27.86
C TYR A 393 22.67 -10.41 -26.70
N THR A 394 22.11 -10.95 -25.63
CA THR A 394 21.56 -10.17 -24.50
C THR A 394 21.96 -10.76 -23.15
N ASP A 395 22.38 -9.91 -22.21
CA ASP A 395 22.89 -10.30 -20.89
C ASP A 395 22.42 -9.31 -19.79
N GLY A 396 22.22 -9.80 -18.56
CA GLY A 396 21.66 -9.06 -17.43
C GLY A 396 22.42 -9.24 -16.12
N SER A 397 23.26 -8.24 -15.82
CA SER A 397 24.20 -8.26 -14.70
C SER A 397 23.63 -7.66 -13.40
N LEU A 398 24.06 -8.21 -12.26
CA LEU A 398 23.67 -7.77 -10.91
C LEU A 398 24.89 -7.81 -9.98
N ALA A 399 25.20 -6.70 -9.30
CA ALA A 399 26.25 -6.61 -8.30
C ALA A 399 25.74 -6.03 -6.97
N ASN A 400 26.31 -6.48 -5.86
CA ASN A 400 26.08 -5.89 -4.54
C ASN A 400 27.22 -4.92 -4.22
N ARG A 401 26.94 -3.63 -4.12
CA ARG A 401 27.94 -2.60 -3.83
C ARG A 401 27.83 -2.17 -2.36
N THR A 402 28.87 -2.46 -1.59
CA THR A 402 28.99 -1.98 -0.21
C THR A 402 29.40 -0.51 -0.18
N ILE A 403 28.53 0.36 0.32
CA ILE A 403 28.82 1.79 0.47
C ILE A 403 29.64 2.01 1.76
N SER A 404 30.92 2.33 1.57
CA SER A 404 31.83 2.81 2.62
C SER A 404 31.68 4.33 2.83
N ASN A 405 30.53 4.74 3.41
CA ASN A 405 30.31 6.12 3.82
C ASN A 405 30.78 6.33 5.26
N ASP A 406 31.96 6.92 5.45
CA ASP A 406 32.47 7.27 6.78
C ASP A 406 31.62 8.37 7.48
N ASN A 407 30.79 9.09 6.72
CA ASN A 407 30.01 10.25 7.17
C ASN A 407 28.50 10.02 7.37
N LEU A 408 28.00 8.77 7.40
CA LEU A 408 26.61 8.52 7.83
C LEU A 408 26.47 7.21 8.63
N SER A 409 26.54 7.32 9.96
CA SER A 409 26.55 6.23 10.94
C SER A 409 25.22 5.47 11.13
N HIS A 410 24.17 5.82 10.37
CA HIS A 410 22.80 5.32 10.54
C HIS A 410 22.19 4.80 9.23
N ILE A 411 22.27 3.49 9.02
CA ILE A 411 21.20 2.59 8.54
C ILE A 411 21.76 1.15 8.49
N ILE A 412 20.89 0.14 8.51
CA ILE A 412 21.26 -1.28 8.41
C ILE A 412 21.22 -1.68 6.92
N ASP A 413 22.19 -2.51 6.50
CA ASP A 413 22.41 -2.99 5.13
C ASP A 413 22.85 -1.89 4.11
N ASN A 414 24.07 -1.37 4.27
CA ASN A 414 24.80 -0.49 3.32
C ASN A 414 25.12 -1.13 1.94
N THR A 415 24.35 -2.12 1.49
CA THR A 415 24.49 -2.74 0.17
C THR A 415 23.45 -2.20 -0.79
N THR A 416 23.86 -1.32 -1.72
CA THR A 416 23.04 -1.12 -2.93
C THR A 416 23.17 -2.35 -3.82
N VAL A 417 22.15 -2.58 -4.63
CA VAL A 417 22.17 -3.62 -5.66
C VAL A 417 22.11 -2.92 -7.00
N ASP A 418 23.25 -2.89 -7.66
CA ASP A 418 23.47 -2.20 -8.92
C ASP A 418 23.16 -3.18 -10.05
N LEU A 419 22.31 -2.79 -11.00
CA LEU A 419 21.81 -3.63 -12.09
C LEU A 419 22.21 -3.03 -13.43
N GLY A 420 22.68 -3.87 -14.35
CA GLY A 420 22.96 -3.44 -15.73
C GLY A 420 22.43 -4.45 -16.74
N ALA A 421 21.81 -3.95 -17.81
CA ALA A 421 21.30 -4.76 -18.92
C ALA A 421 21.96 -4.28 -20.22
N ALA A 422 22.31 -5.20 -21.12
CA ALA A 422 22.88 -4.83 -22.41
C ALA A 422 22.51 -5.79 -23.54
N PHE A 423 22.51 -5.27 -24.77
CA PHE A 423 22.48 -6.08 -25.98
C PHE A 423 23.65 -5.75 -26.91
N TYR A 424 23.99 -6.73 -27.74
CA TYR A 424 24.94 -6.61 -28.85
C TYR A 424 24.36 -7.30 -30.10
N THR A 425 24.55 -6.70 -31.27
CA THR A 425 24.26 -7.30 -32.57
C THR A 425 25.38 -6.96 -33.56
N ASN A 426 25.68 -7.90 -34.44
CA ASN A 426 26.65 -7.76 -35.52
C ASN A 426 25.97 -8.29 -36.79
N ASN A 427 25.99 -7.49 -37.86
CA ASN A 427 25.32 -7.79 -39.12
C ASN A 427 25.99 -7.01 -40.27
N GLU A 428 25.47 -7.14 -41.49
CA GLU A 428 26.00 -6.51 -42.72
C GLU A 428 26.13 -4.97 -42.63
N LEU A 429 25.40 -4.31 -41.72
CA LEU A 429 25.44 -2.86 -41.50
C LEU A 429 26.43 -2.45 -40.40
N GLY A 430 27.10 -3.41 -39.76
CA GLY A 430 28.10 -3.22 -38.72
C GLY A 430 27.69 -3.72 -37.32
N GLU A 431 28.47 -3.31 -36.32
CA GLU A 431 28.27 -3.68 -34.92
C GLU A 431 27.48 -2.61 -34.15
N PHE A 432 26.44 -3.03 -33.43
CA PHE A 432 25.60 -2.15 -32.63
C PHE A 432 25.36 -2.72 -31.24
N SER A 433 25.38 -1.85 -30.23
CA SER A 433 25.13 -2.24 -28.85
C SER A 433 24.58 -1.08 -28.02
N VAL A 434 23.82 -1.41 -26.99
CA VAL A 434 23.33 -0.48 -25.97
C VAL A 434 23.46 -1.15 -24.61
N TYR A 435 23.81 -0.37 -23.59
CA TYR A 435 23.73 -0.78 -22.19
C TYR A 435 22.94 0.25 -21.37
N SER A 436 22.30 -0.23 -20.31
CA SER A 436 21.45 0.58 -19.45
C SER A 436 21.61 0.16 -17.98
N CYS A 437 21.57 1.15 -17.08
CA CYS A 437 21.44 0.94 -15.65
C CYS A 437 19.97 0.73 -15.28
N LEU A 438 19.67 -0.10 -14.28
CA LEU A 438 18.32 -0.28 -13.76
C LEU A 438 18.27 0.01 -12.26
N SER A 439 17.15 0.54 -11.81
CA SER A 439 16.84 0.65 -10.38
C SER A 439 15.63 -0.22 -10.00
N LEU A 440 15.54 -0.49 -8.69
CA LEU A 440 14.47 -1.23 -8.02
C LEU A 440 14.31 -2.71 -8.44
N TRP A 441 13.54 -3.44 -7.64
CA TRP A 441 13.18 -4.85 -7.85
C TRP A 441 14.37 -5.79 -8.19
N PRO A 442 15.48 -5.77 -7.42
CA PRO A 442 16.74 -6.44 -7.79
C PRO A 442 16.59 -7.94 -8.04
N SER A 443 16.97 -8.35 -9.26
CA SER A 443 16.97 -9.72 -9.76
C SER A 443 17.77 -9.76 -11.07
N SER A 444 18.66 -10.74 -11.26
CA SER A 444 19.36 -10.92 -12.54
C SER A 444 18.37 -11.11 -13.68
N THR A 445 17.34 -11.94 -13.47
CA THR A 445 16.24 -12.15 -14.43
C THR A 445 15.45 -10.87 -14.75
N ARG A 446 15.53 -9.80 -13.96
CA ARG A 446 14.99 -8.49 -14.34
C ARG A 446 15.87 -7.77 -15.36
N ALA A 447 17.17 -7.73 -15.12
CA ALA A 447 18.13 -7.15 -16.05
C ALA A 447 18.09 -7.86 -17.41
N GLU A 448 18.05 -9.21 -17.41
CA GLU A 448 17.91 -10.05 -18.61
C GLU A 448 16.67 -9.74 -19.45
N ILE A 449 15.51 -9.60 -18.81
CA ILE A 449 14.25 -9.26 -19.50
C ILE A 449 14.32 -7.84 -20.08
N VAL A 450 15.01 -6.92 -19.43
CA VAL A 450 15.24 -5.55 -19.96
C VAL A 450 16.26 -5.55 -21.09
N ALA A 451 17.30 -6.39 -21.06
CA ALA A 451 18.24 -6.55 -22.17
C ALA A 451 17.52 -7.01 -23.44
N ILE A 452 16.62 -7.99 -23.30
CA ILE A 452 15.73 -8.46 -24.38
C ILE A 452 14.79 -7.33 -24.86
N PHE A 453 14.21 -6.54 -23.95
CA PHE A 453 13.35 -5.40 -24.31
C PHE A 453 14.10 -4.32 -25.09
N LEU A 454 15.32 -3.96 -24.65
CA LEU A 454 16.16 -2.96 -25.31
C LEU A 454 16.58 -3.40 -26.72
N ALA A 455 16.91 -4.70 -26.89
CA ALA A 455 17.17 -5.27 -28.21
C ALA A 455 15.94 -5.14 -29.12
N LEU A 456 14.78 -5.63 -28.66
CA LEU A 456 13.51 -5.60 -29.42
C LEU A 456 13.05 -4.18 -29.76
N LEU A 457 13.34 -3.17 -28.92
CA LEU A 457 13.03 -1.76 -29.24
C LEU A 457 13.75 -1.26 -30.50
N THR A 458 14.90 -1.85 -30.84
CA THR A 458 15.67 -1.50 -32.04
C THR A 458 15.35 -2.33 -33.27
N ALA A 459 14.57 -3.40 -33.12
CA ALA A 459 14.18 -4.25 -34.25
C ALA A 459 13.19 -3.52 -35.18
N PRO A 460 13.31 -3.69 -36.51
CA PRO A 460 12.35 -3.17 -37.47
C PRO A 460 11.06 -4.01 -37.49
N GLU A 461 9.98 -3.41 -38.00
CA GLU A 461 8.67 -4.04 -38.10
C GLU A 461 8.65 -5.18 -39.13
N ASN A 462 7.84 -6.22 -38.88
CA ASN A 462 7.70 -7.42 -39.73
C ASN A 462 9.01 -8.23 -39.89
N SER A 463 9.91 -8.17 -38.90
CA SER A 463 11.21 -8.87 -38.93
C SER A 463 11.21 -10.21 -38.18
N ASN A 464 12.09 -11.12 -38.59
CA ASN A 464 12.48 -12.30 -37.84
C ASN A 464 13.63 -11.93 -36.89
N VAL A 465 13.42 -12.11 -35.58
CA VAL A 465 14.41 -11.74 -34.57
C VAL A 465 14.82 -12.98 -33.79
N THR A 466 16.10 -13.35 -33.86
CA THR A 466 16.67 -14.40 -32.99
C THR A 466 17.44 -13.73 -31.86
N ILE A 467 17.14 -14.09 -30.60
CA ILE A 467 17.86 -13.58 -29.44
C ILE A 467 18.53 -14.73 -28.69
N TYR A 468 19.85 -14.65 -28.60
CA TYR A 468 20.70 -15.53 -27.84
C TYR A 468 20.89 -14.96 -26.42
N THR A 469 20.46 -15.73 -25.42
CA THR A 469 20.64 -15.39 -24.00
C THR A 469 21.01 -16.63 -23.22
N ASP A 470 21.78 -16.42 -22.17
CA ASP A 470 22.05 -17.41 -21.14
C ASP A 470 20.85 -17.56 -20.16
N SER A 471 19.95 -16.59 -20.07
CA SER A 471 18.89 -16.58 -19.05
C SER A 471 17.66 -17.41 -19.42
N LEU A 472 17.69 -18.70 -19.10
CA LEU A 472 16.51 -19.58 -19.15
C LEU A 472 15.34 -19.04 -18.31
N GLY A 473 15.63 -18.25 -17.26
CA GLY A 473 14.61 -17.55 -16.47
C GLY A 473 13.88 -16.47 -17.28
N ALA A 474 14.58 -15.71 -18.12
CA ALA A 474 13.98 -14.70 -18.99
C ALA A 474 13.16 -15.36 -20.11
N ILE A 475 13.72 -16.38 -20.78
CA ILE A 475 13.03 -17.18 -21.81
C ILE A 475 11.71 -17.73 -21.28
N ASN A 476 11.73 -18.41 -20.13
CA ASN A 476 10.53 -18.97 -19.51
C ASN A 476 9.53 -17.89 -19.08
N SER A 477 10.00 -16.71 -18.68
CA SER A 477 9.14 -15.59 -18.27
C SER A 477 8.35 -14.99 -19.44
N ILE A 478 8.98 -14.89 -20.61
CA ILE A 478 8.39 -14.37 -21.86
C ILE A 478 7.52 -15.44 -22.54
N ASN A 479 8.01 -16.68 -22.71
CA ASN A 479 7.26 -17.75 -23.38
C ASN A 479 5.94 -18.07 -22.65
N SER A 480 5.94 -18.06 -21.32
CA SER A 480 4.71 -18.25 -20.52
C SER A 480 3.79 -17.03 -20.47
N ALA A 481 4.17 -15.89 -21.06
CA ALA A 481 3.37 -14.66 -21.09
C ALA A 481 2.28 -14.69 -22.17
N PHE A 482 2.57 -15.27 -23.34
CA PHE A 482 1.60 -15.40 -24.44
C PHE A 482 0.31 -16.11 -24.02
N ASN A 483 0.43 -17.14 -23.17
CA ASN A 483 -0.69 -17.94 -22.65
C ASN A 483 -1.18 -17.48 -21.26
N SER A 484 -0.81 -16.28 -20.80
CA SER A 484 -1.16 -15.80 -19.45
C SER A 484 -2.53 -15.10 -19.39
N THR A 485 -3.41 -15.63 -18.54
CA THR A 485 -4.62 -14.93 -18.06
C THR A 485 -4.27 -13.70 -17.19
N THR A 486 -5.21 -12.77 -17.02
CA THR A 486 -5.09 -11.64 -16.06
C THR A 486 -4.70 -12.09 -14.65
N ARG A 487 -5.22 -13.24 -14.19
CA ARG A 487 -4.93 -13.80 -12.85
C ARG A 487 -3.49 -14.28 -12.70
N THR A 488 -2.86 -14.71 -13.78
CA THR A 488 -1.44 -15.09 -13.83
C THR A 488 -0.54 -13.86 -14.00
N TRP A 489 -0.94 -12.88 -14.81
CA TRP A 489 -0.23 -11.62 -14.98
C TRP A 489 -0.06 -10.82 -13.68
N LEU A 490 -1.12 -10.72 -12.86
CA LEU A 490 -1.07 -10.05 -11.55
C LEU A 490 -0.34 -10.86 -10.45
N LYS A 491 0.18 -12.05 -10.80
CA LYS A 491 1.03 -12.88 -9.91
C LYS A 491 2.50 -12.91 -10.33
N LYS A 492 2.79 -12.75 -11.63
CA LYS A 492 4.14 -12.71 -12.22
C LYS A 492 4.95 -11.54 -11.64
N THR A 493 6.25 -11.76 -11.45
CA THR A 493 7.25 -10.69 -11.29
C THR A 493 7.64 -10.13 -12.66
N ASN A 494 8.15 -8.89 -12.72
CA ASN A 494 8.51 -8.20 -13.97
C ASN A 494 7.34 -8.13 -14.97
N ASN A 495 6.10 -8.13 -14.48
CA ASN A 495 4.91 -8.25 -15.31
C ASN A 495 4.70 -7.04 -16.24
N LEU A 496 5.02 -5.82 -15.79
CA LEU A 496 4.88 -4.61 -16.61
C LEU A 496 5.86 -4.60 -17.79
N ILE A 497 7.15 -4.92 -17.56
CA ILE A 497 8.14 -5.01 -18.65
C ILE A 497 7.80 -6.14 -19.63
N ILE A 498 7.33 -7.29 -19.15
CA ILE A 498 6.91 -8.40 -20.03
C ILE A 498 5.63 -8.01 -20.81
N ILE A 499 4.72 -7.20 -20.26
CA ILE A 499 3.59 -6.64 -21.03
C ILE A 499 4.10 -5.74 -22.16
N LYS A 500 5.05 -4.83 -21.90
CA LYS A 500 5.63 -3.97 -22.94
C LYS A 500 6.32 -4.80 -24.05
N ILE A 501 7.03 -5.88 -23.70
CA ILE A 501 7.58 -6.86 -24.68
C ILE A 501 6.46 -7.50 -25.52
N ILE A 502 5.40 -8.02 -24.90
CA ILE A 502 4.30 -8.71 -25.60
C ILE A 502 3.45 -7.74 -26.44
N MET A 503 3.36 -6.46 -26.04
CA MET A 503 2.81 -5.38 -26.87
C MET A 503 3.69 -5.14 -28.09
N LEU A 504 4.99 -4.89 -27.89
CA LEU A 504 5.97 -4.59 -28.94
C LEU A 504 6.00 -5.69 -30.02
N ILE A 505 6.07 -6.96 -29.61
CA ILE A 505 6.07 -8.10 -30.55
C ILE A 505 4.81 -8.12 -31.43
N LYS A 506 3.65 -7.76 -30.87
CA LYS A 506 2.36 -7.75 -31.59
C LYS A 506 2.16 -6.50 -32.45
N GLU A 507 2.47 -5.33 -31.91
CA GLU A 507 2.33 -4.04 -32.60
C GLU A 507 3.34 -3.89 -33.74
N ALA A 508 4.53 -4.49 -33.62
CA ALA A 508 5.57 -4.49 -34.65
C ALA A 508 5.58 -5.75 -35.56
N ALA A 509 4.66 -6.71 -35.34
CA ALA A 509 4.60 -8.00 -36.04
C ALA A 509 5.95 -8.76 -36.08
N ILE A 510 6.70 -8.76 -34.97
CA ILE A 510 8.02 -9.41 -34.87
C ILE A 510 7.86 -10.92 -34.68
N ASN A 511 8.52 -11.72 -35.52
CA ASN A 511 8.64 -13.16 -35.36
C ASN A 511 9.85 -13.48 -34.45
N LEU A 512 9.60 -13.62 -33.14
CA LEU A 512 10.65 -13.77 -32.11
C LEU A 512 11.01 -15.24 -31.83
N LYS A 513 12.29 -15.57 -31.97
CA LYS A 513 12.92 -16.83 -31.58
C LYS A 513 13.91 -16.61 -30.43
N LEU A 514 13.62 -17.13 -29.24
CA LEU A 514 14.54 -17.08 -28.09
C LEU A 514 15.38 -18.37 -28.02
N VAL A 515 16.70 -18.24 -27.93
CA VAL A 515 17.66 -19.35 -27.92
C VAL A 515 18.51 -19.33 -26.64
N LYS A 516 18.45 -20.43 -25.87
CA LYS A 516 19.30 -20.62 -24.69
C LYS A 516 20.71 -21.05 -25.11
N ILE A 517 21.71 -20.21 -24.85
CA ILE A 517 23.13 -20.53 -25.00
C ILE A 517 23.81 -20.78 -23.64
N LYS A 518 25.03 -21.32 -23.63
CA LYS A 518 25.79 -21.52 -22.38
C LYS A 518 26.53 -20.23 -22.01
N GLY A 519 26.29 -19.66 -20.82
CA GLY A 519 27.11 -18.56 -20.30
C GLY A 519 28.59 -18.94 -20.21
N HIS A 520 29.47 -17.96 -20.43
CA HIS A 520 30.94 -18.08 -20.39
C HIS A 520 31.50 -19.27 -21.20
N SER A 521 30.99 -19.49 -22.41
CA SER A 521 31.36 -20.62 -23.28
C SER A 521 32.20 -20.26 -24.51
N GLY A 522 32.82 -19.06 -24.54
CA GLY A 522 33.64 -18.59 -25.67
C GLY A 522 32.82 -17.98 -26.83
N ILE A 523 31.51 -17.81 -26.67
CA ILE A 523 30.64 -17.17 -27.69
C ILE A 523 30.85 -15.66 -27.63
N THR A 524 31.62 -15.12 -28.58
CA THR A 524 32.07 -13.71 -28.64
C THR A 524 30.95 -12.70 -28.39
N GLY A 525 29.80 -12.85 -29.05
CA GLY A 525 28.66 -11.94 -28.88
C GLY A 525 28.06 -11.92 -27.47
N ASN A 526 27.99 -13.08 -26.78
CA ASN A 526 27.55 -13.12 -25.38
C ASN A 526 28.62 -12.52 -24.47
N GLU A 527 29.91 -12.73 -24.73
CA GLU A 527 30.95 -12.13 -23.91
C GLU A 527 31.01 -10.60 -24.03
N ILE A 528 30.67 -10.05 -25.21
CA ILE A 528 30.50 -8.61 -25.39
C ILE A 528 29.26 -8.14 -24.61
N ALA A 529 28.14 -8.85 -24.69
CA ALA A 529 26.93 -8.53 -23.91
C ALA A 529 27.18 -8.53 -22.39
N ASP A 530 27.86 -9.55 -21.84
CA ASP A 530 28.26 -9.62 -20.42
C ASP A 530 29.13 -8.42 -19.99
N LYS A 531 30.17 -8.09 -20.78
CA LYS A 531 31.06 -6.95 -20.54
C LYS A 531 30.28 -5.62 -20.54
N LEU A 532 29.32 -5.46 -21.44
CA LEU A 532 28.45 -4.29 -21.53
C LEU A 532 27.40 -4.23 -20.41
N ALA A 533 26.82 -5.37 -20.01
CA ALA A 533 25.86 -5.44 -18.90
C ALA A 533 26.54 -5.10 -17.56
N LYS A 534 27.80 -5.55 -17.37
CA LYS A 534 28.65 -5.12 -16.24
C LYS A 534 28.95 -3.62 -16.28
N LYS A 535 29.26 -3.05 -17.45
CA LYS A 535 29.41 -1.58 -17.62
C LYS A 535 28.12 -0.82 -17.29
N GLY A 536 26.96 -1.41 -17.61
CA GLY A 536 25.63 -0.86 -17.33
C GLY A 536 25.35 -0.60 -15.85
N GLN A 537 25.91 -1.39 -14.93
CA GLN A 537 25.70 -1.26 -13.48
C GLN A 537 26.04 0.13 -12.92
N CYS A 538 26.94 0.87 -13.57
CA CYS A 538 27.35 2.23 -13.18
C CYS A 538 27.15 3.25 -14.31
N GLY A 539 26.29 2.96 -15.29
CA GLY A 539 26.04 3.82 -16.45
C GLY A 539 24.96 4.89 -16.22
N ASN A 540 25.11 6.05 -16.85
CA ASN A 540 24.14 7.15 -16.78
C ASN A 540 22.80 6.84 -17.48
N ASN A 541 22.78 5.88 -18.42
CA ASN A 541 21.61 5.49 -19.21
C ASN A 541 20.60 4.69 -18.37
N LEU A 542 19.91 5.35 -17.44
CA LEU A 542 18.95 4.72 -16.52
C LEU A 542 17.63 4.35 -17.21
N PHE A 543 17.30 3.05 -17.27
CA PHE A 543 15.98 2.58 -17.64
C PHE A 543 15.02 2.61 -16.44
N LYS A 544 13.95 3.40 -16.56
CA LYS A 544 12.77 3.37 -15.69
C LYS A 544 11.61 2.74 -16.44
N ASN A 545 10.88 1.85 -15.77
CA ASN A 545 9.73 1.18 -16.35
C ASN A 545 8.43 1.73 -15.77
N ASN A 546 7.96 2.85 -16.29
CA ASN A 546 6.79 3.56 -15.74
C ASN A 546 5.46 3.00 -16.30
N VAL A 547 4.33 3.40 -15.69
CA VAL A 547 2.98 2.92 -16.03
C VAL A 547 2.35 3.83 -17.08
N ASP A 548 2.92 3.78 -18.29
CA ASP A 548 2.65 4.76 -19.34
C ASP A 548 1.47 4.33 -20.20
N PHE A 549 1.55 3.11 -20.74
CA PHE A 549 0.56 2.49 -21.59
C PHE A 549 0.47 1.00 -21.25
N ILE A 550 -0.73 0.51 -21.03
CA ILE A 550 -0.99 -0.90 -20.74
C ILE A 550 -2.13 -1.37 -21.66
N ASN A 551 -1.80 -2.23 -22.61
CA ASN A 551 -2.79 -2.86 -23.48
C ASN A 551 -3.86 -3.61 -22.64
N ASN A 552 -5.00 -3.92 -23.26
CA ASN A 552 -6.24 -4.53 -22.74
C ASN A 552 -6.07 -5.84 -21.91
N ILE A 553 -4.84 -6.31 -21.72
CA ILE A 553 -4.40 -7.37 -20.81
C ILE A 553 -4.59 -6.94 -19.32
N ILE A 554 -4.30 -5.68 -18.98
CA ILE A 554 -4.47 -5.08 -17.63
C ILE A 554 -4.80 -3.59 -17.81
N SER A 555 -5.97 -3.13 -17.37
CA SER A 555 -6.36 -1.72 -17.43
C SER A 555 -6.00 -0.92 -16.16
N TYR A 556 -5.63 -1.58 -15.07
CA TYR A 556 -5.36 -0.96 -13.76
C TYR A 556 -4.15 -1.62 -13.07
N PHE A 557 -3.09 -0.85 -12.80
CA PHE A 557 -1.83 -1.35 -12.26
C PHE A 557 -1.51 -0.76 -10.88
N PRO A 558 -1.00 -1.56 -9.91
CA PRO A 558 -0.66 -1.09 -8.57
C PRO A 558 0.72 -0.39 -8.55
N VAL A 559 0.75 0.84 -8.04
CA VAL A 559 1.93 1.73 -7.99
C VAL A 559 2.17 2.16 -6.55
N PHE A 560 3.42 2.10 -6.06
CA PHE A 560 3.79 2.53 -4.71
C PHE A 560 4.80 3.66 -4.78
N ILE A 561 4.45 4.83 -4.24
CA ILE A 561 5.27 6.05 -4.31
C ILE A 561 5.82 6.23 -5.74
N ASP A 562 4.91 6.36 -6.69
CA ASP A 562 5.13 6.54 -8.13
C ASP A 562 5.91 5.42 -8.86
N ASN A 563 6.28 4.34 -8.17
CA ASN A 563 7.00 3.20 -8.73
C ASN A 563 6.08 1.97 -8.89
N PRO A 564 5.92 1.39 -10.10
CA PRO A 564 5.07 0.22 -10.30
C PRO A 564 5.52 -1.00 -9.51
N ILE A 565 4.57 -1.68 -8.86
CA ILE A 565 4.82 -2.90 -8.08
C ILE A 565 4.96 -4.09 -9.03
N GLU A 566 6.13 -4.23 -9.65
CA GLU A 566 6.49 -5.35 -10.54
C GLU A 566 6.82 -6.66 -9.80
N VAL A 567 6.34 -6.80 -8.57
CA VAL A 567 6.46 -7.99 -7.73
C VAL A 567 5.08 -8.45 -7.27
N ASN A 568 4.98 -9.66 -6.73
CA ASN A 568 3.70 -10.20 -6.26
C ASN A 568 3.04 -9.28 -5.21
N ILE A 569 1.96 -8.60 -5.58
CA ILE A 569 1.32 -7.54 -4.78
C ILE A 569 0.99 -7.97 -3.34
N ARG A 570 0.53 -9.21 -3.11
CA ARG A 570 0.27 -9.72 -1.75
C ARG A 570 1.55 -9.80 -0.91
N ARG A 571 2.65 -10.30 -1.49
CA ARG A 571 3.96 -10.36 -0.80
C ARG A 571 4.52 -8.96 -0.54
N PHE A 572 4.28 -8.02 -1.45
CA PHE A 572 4.69 -6.63 -1.30
C PHE A 572 3.97 -5.93 -0.15
N ILE A 573 2.63 -5.99 -0.11
CA ILE A 573 1.81 -5.43 0.97
C ILE A 573 2.19 -6.03 2.32
N LEU A 574 2.34 -7.36 2.41
CA LEU A 574 2.80 -8.01 3.64
C LEU A 574 4.23 -7.61 4.05
N LYS A 575 5.10 -7.20 3.12
CA LYS A 575 6.42 -6.66 3.44
C LYS A 575 6.31 -5.24 4.01
N ILE A 576 5.48 -4.36 3.43
CA ILE A 576 5.22 -3.01 3.97
C ILE A 576 4.69 -3.11 5.41
N LEU A 577 3.65 -3.91 5.63
CA LEU A 577 3.00 -4.02 6.94
C LEU A 577 3.93 -4.62 8.00
N ALA A 578 4.67 -5.68 7.67
CA ALA A 578 5.69 -6.23 8.56
C ALA A 578 6.87 -5.27 8.83
N THR A 579 7.13 -4.30 7.94
CA THR A 579 8.06 -3.18 8.21
C THR A 579 7.43 -2.13 9.13
N GLY A 580 6.12 -1.86 9.01
CA GLY A 580 5.36 -1.04 9.97
C GLY A 580 5.39 -1.62 11.39
N GLU A 581 5.08 -2.91 11.54
CA GLU A 581 5.20 -3.65 12.80
C GLU A 581 6.62 -3.62 13.38
N ALA A 582 7.64 -3.71 12.52
CA ALA A 582 9.02 -3.56 12.95
C ALA A 582 9.37 -2.14 13.41
N THR A 583 8.74 -1.13 12.80
CA THR A 583 8.90 0.30 13.15
C THR A 583 8.17 0.65 14.45
N GLU A 584 6.96 0.13 14.68
CA GLU A 584 6.31 0.24 15.99
C GLU A 584 7.14 -0.41 17.11
N TRP A 585 7.83 -1.50 16.79
CA TRP A 585 8.70 -2.19 17.74
C TRP A 585 10.02 -1.41 18.03
N SER A 586 10.64 -0.78 17.03
CA SER A 586 11.85 0.04 17.23
C SER A 586 11.55 1.36 17.93
N LEU A 587 10.37 1.94 17.71
CA LEU A 587 9.89 3.16 18.39
C LEU A 587 9.45 2.96 19.85
N LEU A 588 9.47 1.72 20.36
CA LEU A 588 9.29 1.49 21.80
C LEU A 588 10.39 2.21 22.59
N LYS A 589 10.02 2.89 23.69
CA LYS A 589 10.96 3.66 24.55
C LYS A 589 12.21 2.88 25.01
N ASN A 590 12.13 1.54 25.11
CA ASN A 590 13.25 0.69 25.50
C ASN A 590 14.25 0.38 24.35
N ASN A 591 13.91 0.76 23.12
CA ASN A 591 14.65 0.51 21.88
C ASN A 591 15.01 1.80 21.13
N GLN A 592 14.19 2.85 21.23
CA GLN A 592 14.30 4.08 20.42
C GLN A 592 15.72 4.68 20.40
N GLU A 593 16.37 4.84 21.56
CA GLU A 593 17.75 5.34 21.69
C GLU A 593 18.80 4.47 20.96
N LEU A 594 18.55 3.16 20.86
CA LEU A 594 19.46 2.16 20.27
C LEU A 594 19.14 1.84 18.79
N CYS A 595 17.99 2.31 18.30
CA CYS A 595 17.58 2.20 16.90
C CYS A 595 17.79 3.51 16.12
N TYR A 596 17.69 4.66 16.80
CA TYR A 596 17.68 5.99 16.17
C TYR A 596 18.64 7.01 16.81
N GLY A 597 19.24 6.70 17.97
CA GLY A 597 20.28 7.55 18.56
C GLY A 597 21.67 7.11 18.13
N ASN A 598 22.62 8.05 18.02
CA ASN A 598 24.05 7.79 17.75
C ASN A 598 24.77 6.98 18.86
N VAL A 599 24.04 6.43 19.84
CA VAL A 599 24.57 5.81 21.05
C VAL A 599 24.59 4.29 20.90
N ASN A 600 25.76 3.77 20.50
CA ASN A 600 26.10 2.36 20.34
C ASN A 600 25.39 1.66 19.15
N GLN A 601 26.10 1.51 18.02
CA GLN A 601 25.64 0.68 16.91
C GLN A 601 25.49 -0.78 17.36
N ILE A 602 24.25 -1.30 17.36
CA ILE A 602 23.92 -2.66 17.77
C ILE A 602 23.88 -3.61 16.56
N ASP A 603 24.56 -4.75 16.66
CA ASP A 603 24.45 -5.85 15.70
C ASP A 603 23.16 -6.64 15.98
N TRP A 604 22.04 -6.12 15.49
CA TRP A 604 20.72 -6.73 15.65
C TRP A 604 20.63 -8.14 15.03
N LYS A 605 21.52 -8.51 14.10
CA LYS A 605 21.54 -9.85 13.50
C LYS A 605 22.02 -10.90 14.50
N VAL A 606 22.92 -10.55 15.44
CA VAL A 606 23.24 -11.38 16.61
C VAL A 606 22.01 -11.60 17.49
N THR A 607 21.23 -10.55 17.77
CA THR A 607 19.97 -10.62 18.52
C THR A 607 18.96 -11.56 17.84
N TRP A 608 18.76 -11.42 16.52
CA TRP A 608 17.82 -12.24 15.75
C TRP A 608 18.25 -13.71 15.64
N LEU A 609 19.55 -13.99 15.55
CA LEU A 609 20.09 -15.35 15.64
C LEU A 609 19.77 -16.00 16.98
N ILE A 610 19.86 -15.27 18.10
CA ILE A 610 19.49 -15.79 19.43
C ILE A 610 18.01 -16.12 19.54
N PHE A 611 17.13 -15.23 19.06
CA PHE A 611 15.70 -15.52 19.00
C PHE A 611 15.42 -16.74 18.11
N HIS A 612 16.10 -16.86 16.97
CA HIS A 612 15.99 -18.00 16.06
C HIS A 612 16.42 -19.33 16.71
N TYR A 613 17.61 -19.42 17.31
CA TYR A 613 18.07 -20.63 18.01
C TYR A 613 17.11 -21.04 19.15
N CYS A 614 16.46 -20.07 19.78
CA CYS A 614 15.49 -20.32 20.84
C CYS A 614 14.07 -20.58 20.31
N LYS A 615 13.80 -20.49 18.99
CA LYS A 615 12.45 -20.57 18.40
C LYS A 615 11.97 -22.01 18.21
N GLY A 616 11.89 -22.76 19.30
CA GLY A 616 11.39 -24.16 19.34
C GLY A 616 9.89 -24.36 19.05
N PHE A 617 9.23 -23.40 18.39
CA PHE A 617 7.81 -23.48 18.05
C PHE A 617 7.61 -24.07 16.66
N HIS A 618 7.27 -25.35 16.61
CA HIS A 618 6.31 -25.85 15.61
C HIS A 618 4.92 -25.83 16.27
N CYS A 619 3.86 -25.63 15.50
CA CYS A 619 2.49 -25.44 16.01
C CYS A 619 1.81 -26.73 16.53
N ILE A 620 2.58 -27.59 17.21
CA ILE A 620 2.22 -28.97 17.63
C ILE A 620 2.45 -29.18 19.13
N SER A 621 2.90 -28.16 19.88
CA SER A 621 3.22 -28.26 21.30
C SER A 621 2.89 -26.98 22.06
N MET A 622 2.02 -27.07 23.05
CA MET A 622 1.73 -25.98 24.00
C MET A 622 2.75 -25.89 25.16
N ARG A 623 3.87 -26.63 25.11
CA ARG A 623 4.90 -26.58 26.17
C ARG A 623 5.63 -25.24 26.14
N LEU A 624 5.59 -24.52 27.27
CA LEU A 624 6.32 -23.27 27.50
C LEU A 624 7.82 -23.41 27.21
N ASN A 625 8.33 -22.63 26.25
CA ASN A 625 9.77 -22.49 26.06
C ASN A 625 10.34 -21.49 27.09
N TYR A 626 10.64 -21.97 28.29
CA TYR A 626 11.18 -21.17 29.40
C TYR A 626 12.54 -20.51 29.13
N LEU A 627 13.23 -20.81 28.02
CA LEU A 627 14.42 -20.09 27.58
C LEU A 627 14.03 -18.89 26.71
N TRP A 628 13.24 -19.12 25.65
CA TRP A 628 12.69 -18.06 24.80
C TRP A 628 11.88 -17.05 25.62
N THR A 629 11.02 -17.51 26.54
CA THR A 629 10.22 -16.63 27.43
C THR A 629 11.10 -15.77 28.35
N PHE A 630 12.29 -16.28 28.75
CA PHE A 630 13.24 -15.51 29.56
C PHE A 630 13.94 -14.45 28.70
N ILE A 631 14.46 -14.86 27.53
CA ILE A 631 15.11 -13.98 26.54
C ILE A 631 14.16 -12.86 26.09
N ALA A 632 12.91 -13.17 25.78
CA ALA A 632 11.88 -12.21 25.39
C ALA A 632 11.61 -11.15 26.48
N LYS A 633 11.65 -11.53 27.77
CA LYS A 633 11.49 -10.61 28.92
C LYS A 633 12.76 -9.82 29.22
N LEU A 634 13.93 -10.42 29.01
CA LEU A 634 15.24 -9.80 29.16
C LEU A 634 15.43 -8.69 28.11
N PHE A 635 15.24 -9.03 26.84
CA PHE A 635 15.31 -8.15 25.66
C PHE A 635 14.50 -6.85 25.81
N HIS A 636 13.28 -6.95 26.35
CA HIS A 636 12.39 -5.80 26.55
C HIS A 636 12.52 -5.12 27.92
N LYS A 637 13.48 -5.51 28.77
CA LYS A 637 13.66 -5.00 30.16
C LYS A 637 12.44 -5.23 31.08
N ILE A 638 11.69 -6.31 30.88
CA ILE A 638 10.41 -6.61 31.57
C ILE A 638 10.59 -7.52 32.80
N LEU A 639 11.78 -8.11 33.00
CA LEU A 639 12.10 -8.91 34.19
C LEU A 639 11.89 -8.12 35.50
N PRO A 640 11.36 -8.74 36.58
CA PRO A 640 11.14 -8.08 37.87
C PRO A 640 12.45 -7.83 38.64
N LEU A 641 13.23 -6.84 38.19
CA LEU A 641 14.36 -6.25 38.91
C LEU A 641 13.86 -5.41 40.10
N GLY A 642 14.70 -5.23 41.13
CA GLY A 642 14.29 -4.57 42.38
C GLY A 642 13.83 -3.13 42.17
N SER A 643 14.55 -2.37 41.33
CA SER A 643 14.16 -1.03 40.88
C SER A 643 12.80 -1.02 40.16
N ILE A 644 12.55 -1.98 39.27
CA ILE A 644 11.28 -2.09 38.52
C ILE A 644 10.11 -2.47 39.44
N LEU A 645 10.35 -3.28 40.47
CA LEU A 645 9.35 -3.60 41.50
C LEU A 645 9.07 -2.39 42.41
N ALA A 646 10.11 -1.68 42.84
CA ALA A 646 9.98 -0.45 43.63
C ALA A 646 9.23 0.65 42.88
N ILE A 647 9.47 0.85 41.58
CA ILE A 647 8.71 1.80 40.75
C ILE A 647 7.23 1.39 40.64
N ARG A 648 6.93 0.08 40.47
CA ARG A 648 5.56 -0.40 40.26
C ARG A 648 4.72 -0.50 41.54
N LYS A 649 5.34 -0.74 42.69
CA LYS A 649 4.69 -0.83 44.02
C LYS A 649 5.61 -0.24 45.10
N PRO A 650 5.77 1.11 45.16
CA PRO A 650 6.73 1.75 46.07
C PRO A 650 6.57 1.36 47.54
N ARG A 651 5.32 1.20 48.01
CA ARG A 651 5.01 0.80 49.39
C ARG A 651 5.47 -0.62 49.75
N LEU A 652 5.60 -1.54 48.79
CA LEU A 652 5.96 -2.95 49.05
C LEU A 652 7.47 -3.24 48.95
N TYR A 653 8.24 -2.43 48.23
CA TYR A 653 9.66 -2.72 47.93
C TYR A 653 10.63 -1.59 48.32
N LYS A 654 10.18 -0.66 49.19
CA LYS A 654 10.94 0.55 49.63
C LYS A 654 12.35 0.25 50.19
N GLU A 655 12.55 -0.92 50.79
CA GLU A 655 13.79 -1.29 51.49
C GLU A 655 14.75 -2.16 50.64
N MET A 656 14.45 -2.44 49.37
CA MET A 656 15.17 -3.44 48.59
C MET A 656 16.55 -2.97 48.08
N LYS A 657 17.61 -3.19 48.87
CA LYS A 657 19.01 -2.93 48.50
C LYS A 657 19.60 -4.03 47.60
N CYS A 658 20.56 -3.67 46.74
CA CYS A 658 21.31 -4.61 45.91
C CYS A 658 22.50 -5.24 46.69
N ILE A 659 22.95 -6.43 46.30
CA ILE A 659 23.92 -7.24 47.05
C ILE A 659 25.01 -7.79 46.09
N MET A 660 26.27 -7.81 46.56
CA MET A 660 27.50 -8.44 45.98
C MET A 660 28.45 -7.61 45.07
N LYS A 661 29.76 -7.92 45.19
CA LYS A 661 30.98 -7.48 44.47
C LYS A 661 32.17 -8.43 44.84
N GLY A 662 33.15 -8.73 43.96
CA GLY A 662 34.50 -9.19 44.40
C GLY A 662 35.36 -10.05 43.44
N GLN A 663 36.46 -9.53 42.91
CA GLN A 663 37.20 -10.04 41.72
C GLN A 663 38.10 -11.29 41.91
N GLY A 664 38.33 -12.08 40.83
CA GLY A 664 39.28 -13.22 40.76
C GLY A 664 40.22 -13.29 39.52
N GLU A 665 41.16 -14.27 39.48
CA GLU A 665 42.39 -14.32 38.62
C GLU A 665 42.75 -15.77 38.15
N VAL A 666 43.38 -16.12 36.99
CA VAL A 666 43.91 -15.41 35.79
C VAL A 666 43.79 -16.28 34.47
N PHE A 667 44.81 -16.31 33.61
CA PHE A 667 45.21 -17.14 32.41
C PHE A 667 44.43 -17.18 31.07
N ILE A 668 43.23 -17.76 30.91
CA ILE A 668 42.48 -17.80 29.59
C ILE A 668 42.07 -16.38 29.09
N ARG A 669 42.47 -15.37 29.87
CA ARG A 669 42.16 -13.96 29.81
C ARG A 669 42.48 -13.25 28.48
N LYS A 670 43.70 -13.31 27.93
CA LYS A 670 44.17 -12.35 26.89
C LYS A 670 43.21 -12.11 25.72
N VAL A 671 42.59 -13.15 25.15
CA VAL A 671 41.68 -13.00 23.99
C VAL A 671 40.35 -12.35 24.40
N LEU A 672 39.71 -12.82 25.48
CA LEU A 672 38.46 -12.24 25.98
C LEU A 672 38.68 -10.84 26.58
N GLN A 673 39.85 -10.55 27.14
CA GLN A 673 40.21 -9.21 27.63
C GLN A 673 40.42 -8.21 26.49
N ASN A 674 40.95 -8.63 25.34
CA ASN A 674 41.09 -7.77 24.17
C ASN A 674 39.74 -7.42 23.49
N LEU A 675 38.70 -8.23 23.70
CA LEU A 675 37.34 -7.97 23.22
C LEU A 675 36.48 -7.24 24.26
N LEU A 676 36.43 -7.77 25.48
CA LEU A 676 35.50 -7.35 26.54
C LEU A 676 36.15 -6.55 27.67
N GLY A 677 37.48 -6.39 27.68
CA GLY A 677 38.20 -5.64 28.71
C GLY A 677 38.82 -6.47 29.84
N VAL A 678 39.82 -5.89 30.53
CA VAL A 678 40.76 -6.61 31.39
C VAL A 678 40.10 -7.19 32.66
N THR A 679 39.09 -6.49 33.21
CA THR A 679 38.44 -6.83 34.49
C THR A 679 36.93 -6.59 34.41
N ALA A 680 36.17 -7.15 35.37
CA ALA A 680 34.74 -6.86 35.52
C ALA A 680 34.41 -5.38 35.86
N LYS A 681 35.44 -4.58 36.22
CA LYS A 681 35.34 -3.12 36.41
C LYS A 681 35.67 -2.32 35.15
N SER A 682 36.14 -2.95 34.07
CA SER A 682 36.47 -2.24 32.84
C SER A 682 35.21 -1.80 32.10
N GLU A 683 35.22 -0.59 31.56
CA GLU A 683 34.08 0.03 30.87
C GLU A 683 33.54 -0.86 29.75
N LYS A 684 34.43 -1.46 28.95
CA LYS A 684 34.08 -2.41 27.88
C LYS A 684 33.31 -3.62 28.40
N PHE A 685 33.64 -4.14 29.59
CA PHE A 685 32.94 -5.28 30.17
C PHE A 685 31.59 -4.86 30.71
N GLN A 686 31.52 -3.72 31.40
CA GLN A 686 30.28 -3.20 31.96
C GLN A 686 29.27 -2.85 30.85
N LYS A 687 29.75 -2.24 29.76
CA LYS A 687 28.96 -1.93 28.55
C LYS A 687 28.47 -3.20 27.85
N PHE A 688 29.35 -4.18 27.65
CA PHE A 688 28.96 -5.50 27.12
C PHE A 688 27.94 -6.19 28.03
N GLN A 689 28.15 -6.21 29.34
CA GLN A 689 27.23 -6.81 30.32
C GLN A 689 25.86 -6.12 30.29
N GLN A 690 25.81 -4.78 30.23
CA GLN A 690 24.57 -4.02 30.15
C GLN A 690 23.78 -4.35 28.88
N LEU A 691 24.44 -4.39 27.72
CA LEU A 691 23.81 -4.77 26.46
C LEU A 691 23.44 -6.26 26.39
N ALA A 692 24.25 -7.14 26.97
CA ALA A 692 23.99 -8.58 27.03
C ALA A 692 22.79 -8.92 27.93
N LEU A 693 22.58 -8.15 29.00
CA LEU A 693 21.36 -8.17 29.83
C LEU A 693 20.14 -7.56 29.11
N GLU A 694 20.31 -7.08 27.88
CA GLU A 694 19.26 -6.72 26.94
C GLU A 694 19.31 -7.55 25.64
N VAL A 695 20.07 -8.66 25.59
CA VAL A 695 20.21 -9.52 24.38
C VAL A 695 20.77 -8.75 23.16
N LYS A 696 21.65 -7.78 23.39
CA LYS A 696 22.27 -6.91 22.38
C LYS A 696 23.81 -6.99 22.45
N VAL A 697 24.47 -6.71 21.33
CA VAL A 697 25.92 -6.69 21.15
C VAL A 697 26.27 -5.52 20.23
N GLU A 698 27.40 -4.84 20.45
CA GLU A 698 27.87 -3.77 19.56
C GLU A 698 28.48 -4.32 18.27
N THR A 699 28.22 -3.66 17.13
CA THR A 699 28.79 -4.00 15.81
C THR A 699 30.32 -3.95 15.80
N LEU A 700 30.94 -3.15 16.68
CA LEU A 700 32.39 -3.13 16.88
C LEU A 700 32.94 -4.48 17.36
N LEU A 701 32.16 -5.27 18.11
CA LEU A 701 32.59 -6.58 18.62
C LEU A 701 32.49 -7.68 17.55
N THR A 702 31.46 -7.66 16.69
CA THR A 702 31.34 -8.60 15.56
C THR A 702 32.36 -8.30 14.46
N THR A 703 32.54 -7.03 14.09
CA THR A 703 33.58 -6.61 13.13
C THR A 703 35.00 -6.84 13.66
N LYS A 704 35.24 -6.72 14.97
CA LYS A 704 36.52 -7.13 15.57
C LYS A 704 36.77 -8.63 15.44
N LEU A 705 35.80 -9.48 15.79
CA LEU A 705 35.97 -10.94 15.61
C LEU A 705 36.17 -11.34 14.15
N GLN A 706 35.50 -10.67 13.21
CA GLN A 706 35.69 -10.88 11.78
C GLN A 706 37.17 -10.67 11.38
N LYS A 707 37.79 -9.59 11.86
CA LYS A 707 39.20 -9.27 11.61
C LYS A 707 40.15 -10.21 12.38
N ASP A 708 39.97 -10.34 13.69
CA ASP A 708 40.83 -11.11 14.59
C ASP A 708 40.90 -12.61 14.21
N PHE A 709 39.81 -13.19 13.70
CA PHE A 709 39.73 -14.61 13.30
C PHE A 709 39.80 -14.85 11.77
N LYS A 710 39.85 -13.80 10.95
CA LYS A 710 39.83 -13.87 9.46
C LYS A 710 38.65 -14.69 8.90
N ILE A 711 37.47 -14.53 9.49
CA ILE A 711 36.21 -15.21 9.12
C ILE A 711 35.25 -14.25 8.41
N SER A 712 34.17 -14.75 7.81
CA SER A 712 33.11 -13.89 7.27
C SER A 712 32.34 -13.17 8.40
N LEU A 713 31.73 -12.02 8.09
CA LEU A 713 30.87 -11.31 9.05
C LEU A 713 29.72 -12.20 9.56
N THR A 714 29.19 -13.07 8.70
CA THR A 714 28.17 -14.08 9.04
C THR A 714 28.65 -15.11 10.07
N GLU A 715 29.89 -15.56 9.98
CA GLU A 715 30.50 -16.47 10.97
C GLU A 715 30.82 -15.73 12.27
N ALA A 716 31.30 -14.49 12.20
CA ALA A 716 31.53 -13.65 13.38
C ALA A 716 30.23 -13.33 14.15
N GLN A 717 29.14 -13.06 13.44
CA GLN A 717 27.80 -12.88 14.01
C GLN A 717 27.27 -14.18 14.64
N THR A 718 27.49 -15.32 13.99
CA THR A 718 27.17 -16.65 14.52
C THR A 718 27.98 -16.96 15.80
N LEU A 719 29.26 -16.58 15.83
CA LEU A 719 30.13 -16.73 17.00
C LEU A 719 29.68 -15.83 18.16
N MET A 720 29.32 -14.56 17.90
CA MET A 720 28.77 -13.67 18.93
C MET A 720 27.41 -14.13 19.46
N ALA A 721 26.54 -14.68 18.62
CA ALA A 721 25.27 -15.24 19.08
C ALA A 721 25.50 -16.43 20.03
N ASN A 722 26.50 -17.26 19.73
CA ASN A 722 26.95 -18.37 20.60
C ASN A 722 27.65 -17.91 21.89
N ILE A 723 28.33 -16.76 21.88
CA ILE A 723 28.94 -16.13 23.07
C ILE A 723 27.85 -15.54 23.97
N LEU A 724 26.93 -14.75 23.40
CA LEU A 724 25.89 -14.04 24.14
C LEU A 724 24.82 -15.01 24.70
N ILE A 725 24.40 -16.06 23.97
CA ILE A 725 23.45 -17.05 24.53
C ILE A 725 24.02 -17.76 25.76
N ARG A 726 25.34 -18.03 25.80
CA ARG A 726 26.03 -18.61 26.97
C ARG A 726 26.01 -17.67 28.16
N PHE A 727 26.32 -16.40 27.94
CA PHE A 727 26.24 -15.36 28.97
C PHE A 727 24.82 -15.24 29.55
N ILE A 728 23.79 -15.27 28.68
CA ILE A 728 22.38 -15.20 29.11
C ILE A 728 21.96 -16.45 29.90
N LEU A 729 22.39 -17.65 29.48
CA LEU A 729 22.16 -18.90 30.21
C LEU A 729 22.84 -18.88 31.58
N ALA A 730 24.10 -18.42 31.64
CA ALA A 730 24.84 -18.24 32.89
C ALA A 730 24.12 -17.27 33.84
N PHE A 731 23.75 -16.08 33.37
CA PHE A 731 22.99 -15.11 34.15
C PHE A 731 21.66 -15.68 34.66
N LYS A 732 20.93 -16.43 33.81
CA LYS A 732 19.66 -17.07 34.17
C LYS A 732 19.81 -18.06 35.33
N GLU A 733 20.79 -18.95 35.24
CA GLU A 733 20.92 -20.07 36.17
C GLU A 733 21.68 -19.71 37.45
N LEU A 734 22.66 -18.79 37.37
CA LEU A 734 23.58 -18.47 38.47
C LEU A 734 23.19 -17.23 39.27
N ILE A 735 22.54 -16.24 38.64
CA ILE A 735 22.11 -14.99 39.31
C ILE A 735 20.59 -14.95 39.40
N TRP A 736 19.88 -15.12 38.28
CA TRP A 736 18.44 -14.86 38.24
C TRP A 736 17.62 -15.85 39.08
N LYS A 737 17.89 -17.17 38.96
CA LYS A 737 17.21 -18.19 39.78
C LYS A 737 17.46 -18.01 41.29
N PRO A 738 18.71 -17.99 41.81
CA PRO A 738 18.95 -17.77 43.24
C PRO A 738 18.39 -16.45 43.76
N ARG A 739 18.44 -15.36 42.97
CA ARG A 739 17.79 -14.10 43.32
C ARG A 739 16.27 -14.26 43.47
N CYS A 740 15.60 -14.95 42.55
CA CYS A 740 14.16 -15.19 42.65
C CYS A 740 13.80 -16.00 43.91
N GLU A 741 14.59 -17.02 44.25
CA GLU A 741 14.40 -17.82 45.47
C GLU A 741 14.59 -16.96 46.74
N GLN A 742 15.65 -16.16 46.81
CA GLN A 742 15.89 -15.22 47.92
C GLN A 742 14.77 -14.17 48.04
N VAL A 743 14.24 -13.66 46.92
CA VAL A 743 13.10 -12.74 46.91
C VAL A 743 11.84 -13.42 47.44
N ILE A 744 11.54 -14.66 47.02
CA ILE A 744 10.39 -15.42 47.55
C ILE A 744 10.53 -15.67 49.06
N LEU A 745 11.74 -15.95 49.55
CA LEU A 745 12.03 -16.10 50.98
C LEU A 745 11.87 -14.76 51.75
N TRP A 746 12.31 -13.64 51.18
CA TRP A 746 12.13 -12.31 51.76
C TRP A 746 10.65 -11.89 51.79
N GLU A 747 9.92 -12.12 50.71
CA GLU A 747 8.47 -11.85 50.60
C GLU A 747 7.70 -12.65 51.66
N LYS A 748 8.00 -13.96 51.83
CA LYS A 748 7.45 -14.79 52.91
C LYS A 748 7.75 -14.20 54.30
N ARG A 749 9.00 -13.78 54.56
CA ARG A 749 9.42 -13.14 55.84
C ARG A 749 8.75 -11.77 56.10
N ARG A 750 8.23 -11.11 55.07
CA ARG A 750 7.50 -9.84 55.16
C ARG A 750 5.98 -10.00 54.96
N GLY A 751 5.46 -11.23 54.97
CA GLY A 751 4.03 -11.53 54.82
C GLY A 751 3.43 -11.24 53.43
N ILE A 752 4.26 -10.91 52.42
CA ILE A 752 3.79 -10.43 51.11
C ILE A 752 3.24 -11.59 50.29
N SER A 753 1.91 -11.72 50.27
CA SER A 753 1.20 -12.79 49.58
C SER A 753 1.15 -12.59 48.06
N ARG A 754 0.62 -13.59 47.33
CA ARG A 754 0.32 -13.46 45.90
C ARG A 754 -0.81 -12.46 45.64
N THR A 755 -1.74 -12.33 46.59
CA THR A 755 -2.92 -11.44 46.53
C THR A 755 -2.53 -9.96 46.59
N ASP A 756 -1.61 -9.56 47.46
CA ASP A 756 -1.18 -8.15 47.65
C ASP A 756 -0.44 -7.58 46.43
N LYS A 757 0.10 -8.48 45.60
CA LYS A 757 0.74 -8.16 44.31
C LYS A 757 -0.27 -7.97 43.17
N ILE A 758 -1.53 -8.35 43.37
CA ILE A 758 -2.61 -8.32 42.39
C ILE A 758 -3.64 -7.22 42.72
N THR A 759 -3.97 -7.00 43.99
CA THR A 759 -4.87 -5.93 44.41
C THR A 759 -4.23 -4.55 44.25
N SER A 760 -5.04 -3.50 44.10
CA SER A 760 -4.61 -2.10 44.12
C SER A 760 -4.22 -1.65 45.54
N GLU A 761 -5.05 -2.00 46.51
CA GLU A 761 -4.97 -1.54 47.90
C GLU A 761 -4.36 -2.57 48.84
N SER A 762 -3.59 -2.06 49.82
CA SER A 762 -3.01 -2.82 50.91
C SER A 762 -3.94 -2.77 52.13
N LYS A 763 -4.75 -3.81 52.34
CA LYS A 763 -5.40 -4.00 53.64
C LYS A 763 -4.36 -4.49 54.64
N GLY A 764 -4.00 -3.64 55.59
CA GLY A 764 -3.19 -4.06 56.74
C GLY A 764 -3.91 -5.17 57.50
N LYS A 765 -3.18 -6.23 57.82
CA LYS A 765 -3.60 -7.26 58.77
C LYS A 765 -2.39 -7.74 59.55
N ASP A 766 -2.32 -7.33 60.80
CA ASP A 766 -1.65 -8.14 61.81
C ASP A 766 -2.42 -9.45 61.96
N ASN A 767 -1.70 -10.57 61.94
CA ASN A 767 -1.68 -11.47 63.08
C ASN A 767 -0.64 -12.59 62.86
N SER A 768 -0.16 -13.12 63.98
CA SER A 768 0.67 -14.30 64.05
C SER A 768 -0.06 -15.54 63.53
N ASN A 769 0.65 -16.38 62.76
CA ASN A 769 0.54 -17.84 62.82
C ASN A 769 1.67 -18.50 62.02
N GLN A 770 2.22 -19.60 62.56
CA GLN A 770 3.24 -20.40 61.88
C GLN A 770 2.60 -21.41 60.90
N PRO A 771 3.16 -21.61 59.70
CA PRO A 771 2.92 -22.80 58.89
C PRO A 771 4.00 -23.87 59.18
N SER A 772 3.57 -25.11 59.40
CA SER A 772 4.44 -26.27 59.65
C SER A 772 5.17 -26.80 58.40
N GLU A 773 6.23 -27.58 58.62
CA GLU A 773 6.99 -28.23 57.54
C GLU A 773 6.17 -29.33 56.85
N SER A 774 6.34 -29.46 55.53
CA SER A 774 6.01 -30.69 54.81
C SER A 774 7.08 -30.97 53.74
N LYS A 775 7.58 -32.21 53.72
CA LYS A 775 8.70 -32.65 52.87
C LYS A 775 8.16 -33.13 51.52
N VAL A 776 8.81 -32.72 50.43
CA VAL A 776 8.60 -33.30 49.09
C VAL A 776 9.84 -34.12 48.73
N LYS A 777 9.63 -35.36 48.25
CA LYS A 777 10.71 -36.29 47.93
C LYS A 777 11.32 -35.97 46.56
N ASP A 778 12.64 -36.06 46.47
CA ASP A 778 13.32 -36.29 45.19
C ASP A 778 12.92 -37.64 44.59
N ASN A 779 12.92 -37.73 43.27
CA ASN A 779 12.98 -39.00 42.55
C ASN A 779 13.74 -38.78 41.24
N SER A 780 14.94 -39.36 41.13
CA SER A 780 15.81 -39.24 39.96
C SER A 780 16.01 -40.61 39.32
N ASN A 781 15.84 -40.70 37.99
CA ASN A 781 16.15 -41.92 37.23
C ASN A 781 17.06 -41.59 36.05
N LYS A 782 18.09 -42.42 35.84
CA LYS A 782 19.05 -42.31 34.74
C LYS A 782 18.56 -43.09 33.51
N LEU A 783 19.04 -42.70 32.33
CA LEU A 783 19.20 -43.61 31.19
C LEU A 783 20.51 -43.27 30.46
N SER A 784 21.12 -44.24 29.77
CA SER A 784 22.51 -44.16 29.28
C SER A 784 22.67 -44.56 27.80
N ASN A 785 23.71 -43.99 27.16
CA ASN A 785 24.48 -44.50 26.00
C ASN A 785 23.71 -45.09 24.79
N LYS A 786 23.77 -44.50 23.58
CA LYS A 786 24.82 -44.58 22.53
C LYS A 786 24.48 -43.54 21.41
N VAL A 787 25.13 -43.38 20.23
CA VAL A 787 26.25 -44.03 19.51
C VAL A 787 27.19 -42.94 18.91
N LYS A 788 28.25 -43.36 18.18
CA LYS A 788 29.07 -42.60 17.20
C LYS A 788 28.31 -42.44 15.85
N ASN A 789 28.71 -41.69 14.81
CA ASN A 789 29.87 -40.81 14.48
C ASN A 789 29.34 -39.62 13.57
N LEU A 790 29.95 -38.94 12.57
CA LEU A 790 31.24 -38.95 11.81
C LEU A 790 31.50 -37.52 11.21
N GLN A 791 32.23 -37.42 10.09
CA GLN A 791 32.58 -36.23 9.24
C GLN A 791 33.34 -35.06 9.91
N THR A 792 34.66 -35.19 9.92
CA THR A 792 35.60 -34.48 10.81
C THR A 792 36.68 -33.65 10.07
N GLY A 793 36.28 -32.95 9.01
CA GLY A 793 37.17 -32.13 8.17
C GLY A 793 37.19 -30.65 8.55
N LYS A 794 36.52 -29.80 7.75
CA LYS A 794 36.39 -28.35 8.03
C LYS A 794 35.52 -28.05 9.26
N ILE A 795 34.55 -28.92 9.54
CA ILE A 795 33.72 -28.88 10.76
C ILE A 795 34.61 -28.94 12.01
N ASP A 796 35.69 -29.73 11.98
CA ASP A 796 36.58 -29.92 13.12
C ASP A 796 37.28 -28.62 13.55
N GLN A 797 37.69 -27.76 12.62
CA GLN A 797 38.37 -26.51 12.97
C GLN A 797 37.40 -25.49 13.60
N LEU A 798 36.16 -25.43 13.09
CA LEU A 798 35.09 -24.61 13.66
C LEU A 798 34.61 -25.17 15.01
N GLN A 799 34.44 -26.49 15.14
CA GLN A 799 34.05 -27.14 16.40
C GLN A 799 35.16 -27.12 17.45
N ARG A 800 36.45 -27.23 17.09
CA ARG A 800 37.57 -26.98 18.01
C ARG A 800 37.53 -25.55 18.52
N SER A 801 37.32 -24.57 17.64
CA SER A 801 37.16 -23.16 18.03
C SER A 801 35.95 -22.93 18.93
N VAL A 802 34.77 -23.44 18.58
CA VAL A 802 33.54 -23.34 19.37
C VAL A 802 33.62 -24.13 20.68
N SER A 803 34.33 -25.26 20.74
CA SER A 803 34.53 -26.03 21.97
C SER A 803 35.57 -25.43 22.91
N LEU A 804 36.61 -24.78 22.37
CA LEU A 804 37.54 -23.93 23.11
C LEU A 804 36.83 -22.69 23.66
N VAL A 805 36.04 -21.99 22.84
CA VAL A 805 35.19 -20.86 23.29
C VAL A 805 34.14 -21.32 24.30
N LYS A 806 33.57 -22.53 24.16
CA LYS A 806 32.65 -23.16 25.14
C LYS A 806 33.34 -23.39 26.49
N LYS A 807 34.47 -24.12 26.52
CA LYS A 807 35.25 -24.30 27.76
C LYS A 807 35.68 -22.95 28.35
N SER A 808 36.19 -22.05 27.52
CA SER A 808 36.65 -20.72 27.96
C SER A 808 35.52 -19.86 28.52
N MET A 809 34.34 -19.88 27.91
CA MET A 809 33.16 -19.14 28.38
C MET A 809 32.58 -19.77 29.64
N ASP A 810 32.48 -21.10 29.73
CA ASP A 810 32.01 -21.79 30.94
C ASP A 810 32.99 -21.56 32.11
N THR A 811 34.29 -21.37 31.84
CA THR A 811 35.31 -20.92 32.81
C THR A 811 35.19 -19.43 33.15
N PHE A 812 35.03 -18.55 32.15
CA PHE A 812 34.86 -17.10 32.32
C PHE A 812 33.62 -16.78 33.15
N VAL A 813 32.50 -17.48 32.89
CA VAL A 813 31.27 -17.44 33.68
C VAL A 813 31.54 -17.79 35.14
N ARG A 814 32.22 -18.90 35.43
CA ARG A 814 32.54 -19.26 36.83
C ARG A 814 33.42 -18.19 37.49
N LYS A 815 34.43 -17.71 36.76
CA LYS A 815 35.46 -16.76 37.20
C LYS A 815 35.01 -15.31 37.43
N TYR A 816 34.01 -14.84 36.69
CA TYR A 816 33.55 -13.44 36.75
C TYR A 816 32.06 -13.27 37.10
N ILE A 817 31.31 -14.37 37.17
CA ILE A 817 29.88 -14.38 37.51
C ILE A 817 29.58 -15.23 38.75
N CYS A 818 30.33 -16.32 39.03
CA CYS A 818 30.17 -17.03 40.32
C CYS A 818 31.04 -16.42 41.44
N GLU A 819 32.33 -16.21 41.18
CA GLU A 819 33.30 -15.71 42.18
C GLU A 819 32.89 -14.32 42.71
N ASP A 820 32.57 -13.36 41.84
CA ASP A 820 32.16 -11.98 42.22
C ASP A 820 30.77 -11.85 42.86
N TRP A 821 29.87 -12.83 42.73
CA TRP A 821 28.43 -12.66 43.03
C TRP A 821 27.85 -13.63 44.06
N ILE A 822 28.62 -14.58 44.61
CA ILE A 822 28.13 -15.52 45.63
C ILE A 822 29.15 -15.68 46.77
N PRO A 823 28.81 -15.36 48.04
CA PRO A 823 29.66 -15.63 49.18
C PRO A 823 29.48 -17.11 49.62
N ILE A 824 30.19 -18.01 48.95
CA ILE A 824 30.00 -19.47 49.08
C ILE A 824 30.55 -20.00 50.43
N LYS A 825 29.77 -19.88 51.51
CA LYS A 825 29.98 -20.62 52.78
C LYS A 825 29.39 -22.06 52.72
N LYS A 826 29.84 -22.86 51.74
CA LYS A 826 29.91 -24.35 51.71
C LYS A 826 30.21 -24.85 50.29
N LYS A 827 31.03 -25.90 50.15
CA LYS A 827 31.38 -26.50 48.84
C LYS A 827 30.14 -26.82 48.01
N VAL A 828 30.03 -26.25 46.81
CA VAL A 828 29.06 -26.65 45.78
C VAL A 828 29.78 -27.53 44.77
N ASP A 829 30.02 -28.78 45.15
CA ASP A 829 30.72 -29.72 44.28
C ASP A 829 29.91 -30.04 43.01
N LYS A 830 30.59 -29.92 41.85
CA LYS A 830 30.13 -30.38 40.53
C LYS A 830 28.76 -29.86 40.04
N VAL A 831 28.60 -28.54 39.94
CA VAL A 831 27.60 -27.94 39.01
C VAL A 831 27.92 -28.38 37.57
N THR A 832 27.20 -29.42 37.13
CA THR A 832 27.25 -29.96 35.77
C THR A 832 26.19 -29.26 34.95
N LEU A 833 26.60 -28.39 34.02
CA LEU A 833 25.70 -27.70 33.11
C LEU A 833 25.07 -28.71 32.14
N TYR A 834 23.91 -29.24 32.49
CA TYR A 834 23.15 -30.17 31.66
C TYR A 834 22.43 -29.42 30.53
N ILE A 835 23.23 -28.87 29.60
CA ILE A 835 22.75 -28.31 28.35
C ILE A 835 22.07 -29.46 27.58
N SER A 836 20.79 -29.33 27.27
CA SER A 836 20.10 -30.36 26.49
C SER A 836 20.77 -30.53 25.14
N LYS A 837 21.02 -31.78 24.74
CA LYS A 837 21.75 -32.10 23.49
C LYS A 837 21.13 -31.40 22.26
N LYS A 838 19.79 -31.30 22.28
CA LYS A 838 18.91 -30.59 21.33
C LYS A 838 19.03 -29.05 21.29
N LEU A 839 20.13 -28.49 21.82
CA LEU A 839 20.56 -27.08 21.75
C LEU A 839 22.06 -26.97 21.34
N LEU A 840 22.64 -28.07 20.89
CA LEU A 840 24.06 -28.24 20.52
C LEU A 840 24.23 -29.14 19.29
N ASP A 841 23.28 -30.05 19.04
CA ASP A 841 22.92 -30.56 17.72
C ASP A 841 22.08 -29.51 16.96
#